data_AF-A0A087A511-F1
#
_entry.id   AF-A0A087A511-F1
#
_cell.length_a   1.000
_cell.length_b   1.000
_cell.length_c   1.000
_cell.angle_alpha   90.00
_cell.angle_beta   90.00
_cell.angle_gamma   90.00
#
_symmetry.space_group_name_H-M   'P 1'
#
loop_
_entity.id
_entity.type
_entity.pdbx_description
1 polymer ?
#
loop_
_entity_poly.entity_id
_entity_poly.type
_entity_poly.pdbx_seq_one_letter_code
_entity_poly.pdbx_strand_id
1 'polypeptide(L)'
;MMHKEMRVIWSRLVAVLVAVAMLLGFGLATAQAVEPSTGKTDTKTKHNAIVLVLDSSGSMSGDPFDKGVRPAAKKFIEAVFDKDPLSQIAVVSFGDTVHMNPQGFTNDEKSLVDYTQTPGTGDDKIWVGGGTNVTLGLQKADELGSKLSDDDYVKSIVTMSDGWPNDASGATAQAQSMFPRYNMYSVGFNIDDRGRAFLKTIQNKGDDGYYDATDIDTLIKIFGKIVDQILHPLDIALSYEDEGNTVGNGRQYLVTAKLSNPNTQKASSVKASISFKENAILATGEQAEKTVGEIPAKDSRTVSWRIRVVKTASSVMYTVTVSGDNMADFSKSDKIAVGNNTGTSNVFDFDKDTWKFGNYREDVVEPFTGNKDSNVPVRNLMSNEDFDRLIDSVNDPDEFANIMKWSQTEWAGSCYGFAATSILAKMGSATPYDRQSGASSLHDMNNSKSVISYINYYYLSQQYKAVQSVKQESTQDSKDAVSRLLADLDQVKQGGAPVLLFFSVLDNKKSIEQGRIVSTINHVVVADSYSETSYAYDGHSFNYAVRIYDSNMPNNANVYLYVNKDTGDWYFPGVEPNVYGAKSWAVDTGKSYFPMIINDLNILNPKEHDLELLSKNYFAQLNAHARTNNADLLIKSGASQWSIDKILRDKNSDVSFSFPMDGAIGNDFSFNLPNNDNDYSVETKGQYDYALHYPDAYVAVKADKADSATFSRNGNVALTGNSGKYTLSSTLDSAKGPWFTYSVSGSKAKDIKLTKNGDGYIVEADNLTDARFSANNKEETKTLSVDTSAKKVEVKADESGRNLVASIDKDGDGKFETVIADSSKQSVVTVEPKAPSRVGNTVSIPSVKGVSYVDGQGKVLKGDVVLHRGETLTVKAQAQDGYKLQSGVRSEWTFTYQDETPVPNPEPSPSPTPTPTPSPSVTAVPVYRVYDRNSGLHHYTTSRAERDHLVRLGWRDEGVSFKAAEKDASNANLKPVYREYNPNDGNHNWTMSRAEHDHLVRVGWRDEASPGMWIRLRRRMCIACITRTVVSTCIRRRRLSMRTSVVRAGTRKESPGRALTDNTADAAGVPVDE
;
A
#
# COMPACT_ATOMS: atom_id res chain seq x y z
N MET A 1 -64.22 -9.07 57.20
CA MET A 1 -63.35 -8.05 56.56
C MET A 1 -61.92 -8.54 56.23
N MET A 2 -61.48 -9.74 56.66
CA MET A 2 -60.13 -10.26 56.38
C MET A 2 -59.89 -10.82 54.96
N HIS A 3 -60.89 -10.83 54.07
CA HIS A 3 -60.79 -11.42 52.72
C HIS A 3 -60.55 -10.42 51.57
N LYS A 4 -60.65 -9.10 51.80
CA LYS A 4 -60.36 -8.11 50.74
C LYS A 4 -58.86 -7.79 50.62
N GLU A 5 -58.09 -7.87 51.71
CA GLU A 5 -56.66 -7.54 51.68
C GLU A 5 -55.78 -8.69 51.14
N MET A 6 -56.14 -9.95 51.39
CA MET A 6 -55.43 -11.11 50.81
C MET A 6 -55.43 -11.10 49.27
N ARG A 7 -56.48 -10.60 48.60
CA ARG A 7 -56.49 -10.51 47.13
C ARG A 7 -55.51 -9.48 46.56
N VAL A 8 -55.19 -8.41 47.31
CA VAL A 8 -54.22 -7.38 46.88
C VAL A 8 -52.78 -7.84 47.08
N ILE A 9 -52.53 -8.68 48.09
CA ILE A 9 -51.21 -9.27 48.34
C ILE A 9 -50.89 -10.34 47.29
N TRP A 10 -51.85 -11.23 46.97
CA TRP A 10 -51.65 -12.26 45.95
C TRP A 10 -51.51 -11.69 44.52
N SER A 11 -52.22 -10.62 44.16
CA SER A 11 -52.03 -9.99 42.84
C SER A 11 -50.66 -9.32 42.68
N ARG A 12 -50.08 -8.80 43.77
CA ARG A 12 -48.71 -8.24 43.76
C ARG A 12 -47.61 -9.31 43.73
N LEU A 13 -47.79 -10.44 44.42
CA LEU A 13 -46.83 -11.55 44.37
C LEU A 13 -46.76 -12.20 42.97
N VAL A 14 -47.90 -12.38 42.30
CA VAL A 14 -47.91 -12.89 40.91
C VAL A 14 -47.30 -11.87 39.94
N ALA A 15 -47.55 -10.57 40.11
CA ALA A 15 -46.93 -9.54 39.26
C ALA A 15 -45.40 -9.49 39.39
N VAL A 16 -44.86 -9.65 40.61
CA VAL A 16 -43.40 -9.67 40.84
C VAL A 16 -42.76 -10.96 40.31
N LEU A 17 -43.41 -12.12 40.48
CA LEU A 17 -42.87 -13.38 39.94
C LEU A 17 -42.91 -13.44 38.41
N VAL A 18 -43.93 -12.87 37.77
CA VAL A 18 -43.98 -12.75 36.29
C VAL A 18 -42.93 -11.74 35.78
N ALA A 19 -42.70 -10.63 36.48
CA ALA A 19 -41.65 -9.68 36.12
C ALA A 19 -40.23 -10.27 36.22
N VAL A 20 -39.95 -11.08 37.25
CA VAL A 20 -38.65 -11.77 37.41
C VAL A 20 -38.47 -12.89 36.37
N ALA A 21 -39.54 -13.61 36.01
CA ALA A 21 -39.49 -14.62 34.95
C ALA A 21 -39.29 -14.03 33.54
N MET A 22 -39.93 -12.89 33.23
CA MET A 22 -39.77 -12.21 31.94
C MET A 22 -38.43 -11.46 31.79
N LEU A 23 -37.69 -11.22 32.88
CA LEU A 23 -36.31 -10.72 32.84
C LEU A 23 -35.25 -11.82 32.60
N LEU A 24 -35.64 -13.10 32.62
CA LEU A 24 -34.74 -14.25 32.42
C LEU A 24 -35.16 -15.18 31.26
N GLY A 25 -36.20 -14.83 30.51
CA GLY A 25 -36.64 -15.59 29.33
C GLY A 25 -37.36 -14.73 28.31
N PHE A 26 -36.86 -14.76 27.06
CA PHE A 26 -37.43 -14.12 25.86
C PHE A 26 -37.45 -12.58 25.83
N GLY A 27 -36.26 -11.99 25.80
CA GLY A 27 -36.07 -10.67 25.19
C GLY A 27 -36.13 -10.76 23.66
N LEU A 28 -37.29 -10.45 23.07
CA LEU A 28 -37.43 -10.25 21.63
C LEU A 28 -36.51 -9.12 21.16
N ALA A 29 -35.70 -9.39 20.13
CA ALA A 29 -34.81 -8.41 19.53
C ALA A 29 -35.62 -7.32 18.79
N THR A 30 -35.95 -6.22 19.48
CA THR A 30 -36.12 -4.95 18.80
C THR A 30 -34.74 -4.53 18.30
N ALA A 31 -34.52 -4.69 16.99
CA ALA A 31 -33.28 -4.30 16.32
C ALA A 31 -33.09 -2.78 16.37
N GLN A 32 -32.56 -2.27 17.48
CA GLN A 32 -31.66 -1.12 17.41
C GLN A 32 -30.45 -1.59 16.59
N ALA A 33 -30.19 -0.89 15.49
CA ALA A 33 -28.98 -1.10 14.72
C ALA A 33 -27.79 -0.65 15.58
N VAL A 34 -27.19 -1.61 16.30
CA VAL A 34 -25.88 -1.44 16.90
C VAL A 34 -24.90 -1.34 15.73
N GLU A 35 -24.33 -0.16 15.49
CA GLU A 35 -23.29 -0.01 14.49
C GLU A 35 -22.12 -0.95 14.82
N PRO A 36 -21.54 -1.66 13.83
CA PRO A 36 -20.44 -2.57 14.09
C PRO A 36 -19.24 -1.77 14.60
N SER A 37 -18.82 -2.06 15.83
CA SER A 37 -17.65 -1.43 16.43
C SER A 37 -16.40 -1.74 15.60
N THR A 38 -15.84 -0.71 14.95
CA THR A 38 -14.46 -0.80 14.45
C THR A 38 -13.55 -1.08 15.64
N GLY A 39 -12.61 -2.02 15.49
CA GLY A 39 -11.78 -2.55 16.58
C GLY A 39 -10.70 -1.59 17.10
N LYS A 40 -11.04 -0.31 17.30
CA LYS A 40 -10.17 0.73 17.85
C LYS A 40 -10.53 0.99 19.30
N THR A 41 -9.77 0.38 20.19
CA THR A 41 -9.63 0.86 21.57
C THR A 41 -8.61 2.00 21.57
N ASP A 42 -9.06 3.25 21.73
CA ASP A 42 -8.20 4.39 22.08
C ASP A 42 -7.76 4.28 23.56
N THR A 43 -7.08 3.19 23.89
CA THR A 43 -6.44 2.95 25.19
C THR A 43 -5.04 3.57 25.15
N LYS A 44 -4.81 4.56 26.01
CA LYS A 44 -3.50 5.18 26.23
C LYS A 44 -2.51 4.09 26.70
N THR A 45 -1.50 3.80 25.89
CA THR A 45 -0.51 2.76 26.19
C THR A 45 0.36 3.13 27.38
N LYS A 46 0.50 2.22 28.35
CA LYS A 46 1.48 2.36 29.44
C LYS A 46 2.88 2.01 28.94
N HIS A 47 3.86 2.87 29.22
CA HIS A 47 5.27 2.66 28.88
C HIS A 47 6.09 2.29 30.12
N ASN A 48 7.38 1.98 29.96
CA ASN A 48 8.26 1.67 31.09
C ASN A 48 9.03 2.89 31.59
N ALA A 49 9.24 2.96 32.90
CA ALA A 49 10.15 3.91 33.53
C ALA A 49 11.15 3.16 34.41
N ILE A 50 12.44 3.26 34.10
CA ILE A 50 13.49 2.44 34.69
C ILE A 50 14.54 3.32 35.39
N VAL A 51 14.79 3.07 36.68
CA VAL A 51 15.96 3.65 37.37
C VAL A 51 17.08 2.61 37.42
N LEU A 52 18.19 2.89 36.76
CA LEU A 52 19.41 2.10 36.84
C LEU A 52 20.28 2.67 37.96
N VAL A 53 20.41 1.91 39.06
CA VAL A 53 21.11 2.32 40.29
C VAL A 53 22.46 1.60 40.35
N LEU A 54 23.55 2.34 40.15
CA LEU A 54 24.90 1.80 39.98
C LEU A 54 25.79 2.11 41.19
N ASP A 55 26.39 1.09 41.78
CA ASP A 55 27.43 1.27 42.78
C ASP A 55 28.69 1.89 42.15
N SER A 56 29.07 3.04 42.68
CA SER A 56 30.29 3.78 42.33
C SER A 56 31.13 4.04 43.58
N SER A 57 31.10 3.14 44.56
CA SER A 57 31.94 3.19 45.76
C SER A 57 33.42 2.86 45.47
N GLY A 58 34.28 3.01 46.47
CA GLY A 58 35.73 2.87 46.32
C GLY A 58 36.24 1.48 45.92
N SER A 59 35.49 0.41 46.21
CA SER A 59 35.83 -0.97 45.79
C SER A 59 35.71 -1.19 44.29
N MET A 60 34.84 -0.41 43.63
CA MET A 60 34.62 -0.46 42.18
C MET A 60 35.72 0.25 41.36
N SER A 61 36.63 0.98 42.01
CA SER A 61 37.61 1.84 41.34
C SER A 61 38.51 1.11 40.34
N GLY A 62 38.70 1.70 39.16
CA GLY A 62 39.51 1.16 38.07
C GLY A 62 38.75 0.15 37.20
N ASP A 63 39.42 -0.95 36.85
CA ASP A 63 38.90 -1.95 35.91
C ASP A 63 37.47 -2.47 36.20
N PRO A 64 37.02 -2.71 37.45
CA PRO A 64 35.66 -3.15 37.72
C PRO A 64 34.59 -2.18 37.21
N PHE A 65 34.73 -0.88 37.50
CA PHE A 65 33.79 0.13 37.00
C PHE A 65 34.05 0.46 35.53
N ASP A 66 35.29 0.77 35.15
CA ASP A 66 35.61 1.33 33.84
C ASP A 66 35.56 0.30 32.70
N LYS A 67 35.91 -0.97 32.97
CA LYS A 67 35.85 -2.07 31.99
C LYS A 67 34.68 -3.04 32.24
N GLY A 68 33.94 -2.89 33.33
CA GLY A 68 32.76 -3.73 33.65
C GLY A 68 31.46 -2.93 33.60
N VAL A 69 31.27 -2.03 34.56
CA VAL A 69 30.00 -1.29 34.74
C VAL A 69 29.70 -0.33 33.59
N ARG A 70 30.65 0.52 33.17
CA ARG A 70 30.38 1.53 32.13
C ARG A 70 29.89 0.89 30.82
N PRO A 71 30.58 -0.12 30.23
CA PRO A 71 30.10 -0.72 28.99
C PRO A 71 28.79 -1.50 29.18
N ALA A 72 28.58 -2.14 30.33
CA ALA A 72 27.34 -2.84 30.61
C ALA A 72 26.15 -1.88 30.76
N ALA A 73 26.33 -0.75 31.44
CA ALA A 73 25.29 0.29 31.56
C ALA A 73 24.90 0.86 30.18
N LYS A 74 25.88 1.12 29.29
CA LYS A 74 25.61 1.48 27.88
C LYS A 74 24.77 0.42 27.18
N LYS A 75 25.14 -0.86 27.30
CA LYS A 75 24.40 -1.98 26.69
C LYS A 75 22.99 -2.16 27.26
N PHE A 76 22.79 -1.90 28.55
CA PHE A 76 21.46 -1.89 29.17
C PHE A 76 20.58 -0.78 28.58
N ILE A 77 21.11 0.46 28.53
CA ILE A 77 20.41 1.63 27.98
C ILE A 77 20.05 1.40 26.51
N GLU A 78 21.01 0.97 25.70
CA GLU A 78 20.79 0.61 24.29
C GLU A 78 19.68 -0.43 24.15
N ALA A 79 19.74 -1.53 24.90
CA ALA A 79 18.77 -2.63 24.81
C ALA A 79 17.35 -2.24 25.26
N VAL A 80 17.20 -1.23 26.14
CA VAL A 80 15.88 -0.69 26.50
C VAL A 80 15.30 0.10 25.33
N PHE A 81 16.03 1.10 24.82
CA PHE A 81 15.54 1.96 23.75
C PHE A 81 15.37 1.24 22.41
N ASP A 82 16.16 0.19 22.14
CA ASP A 82 16.01 -0.67 20.97
C ASP A 82 14.68 -1.45 20.97
N LYS A 83 14.05 -1.64 22.14
CA LYS A 83 12.79 -2.39 22.32
C LYS A 83 11.58 -1.49 22.60
N ASP A 84 11.75 -0.41 23.36
CA ASP A 84 10.73 0.63 23.60
C ASP A 84 11.37 2.03 23.56
N PRO A 85 11.37 2.71 22.40
CA PRO A 85 11.92 4.07 22.26
C PRO A 85 11.21 5.15 23.09
N LEU A 86 10.04 4.83 23.67
CA LEU A 86 9.25 5.73 24.52
C LEU A 86 9.45 5.47 26.02
N SER A 87 10.24 4.45 26.38
CA SER A 87 10.69 4.23 27.75
C SER A 87 11.39 5.46 28.32
N GLN A 88 11.31 5.61 29.63
CA GLN A 88 11.99 6.66 30.38
C GLN A 88 13.08 6.03 31.25
N ILE A 89 14.32 6.50 31.15
CA ILE A 89 15.43 6.01 31.98
C ILE A 89 16.01 7.14 32.83
N ALA A 90 16.36 6.83 34.08
CA ALA A 90 17.23 7.63 34.91
C ALA A 90 18.41 6.77 35.39
N VAL A 91 19.64 7.28 35.32
CA VAL A 91 20.82 6.62 35.86
C VAL A 91 21.24 7.34 37.13
N VAL A 92 21.38 6.58 38.21
CA VAL A 92 21.73 7.06 39.56
C VAL A 92 22.97 6.30 40.01
N SER A 93 24.10 6.97 40.22
CA SER A 93 25.28 6.34 40.82
C SER A 93 25.38 6.68 42.31
N PHE A 94 25.88 5.75 43.14
CA PHE A 94 25.98 5.96 44.59
C PHE A 94 27.35 5.53 45.15
N GLY A 95 27.88 6.34 46.05
CA GLY A 95 29.03 6.05 46.91
C GLY A 95 28.73 6.55 48.32
N ASP A 96 29.53 7.50 48.85
CA ASP A 96 29.12 8.30 50.02
C ASP A 96 27.99 9.29 49.68
N THR A 97 27.99 9.78 48.44
CA THR A 97 27.00 10.68 47.84
C THR A 97 26.30 10.01 46.66
N VAL A 98 25.23 10.63 46.15
CA VAL A 98 24.55 10.19 44.93
C VAL A 98 24.76 11.20 43.81
N HIS A 99 25.07 10.71 42.62
CA HIS A 99 25.20 11.51 41.39
C HIS A 99 24.21 11.01 40.34
N MET A 100 23.76 11.90 39.45
CA MET A 100 22.89 11.57 38.32
C MET A 100 22.97 12.62 37.22
N ASN A 101 22.94 12.20 35.96
CA ASN A 101 22.82 13.09 34.81
C ASN A 101 22.12 12.34 33.65
N PRO A 102 21.07 12.90 33.01
CA PRO A 102 20.32 14.10 33.39
C PRO A 102 19.71 14.04 34.80
N GLN A 103 19.28 15.20 35.33
CA GLN A 103 18.71 15.36 36.68
C GLN A 103 17.24 14.85 36.77
N GLY A 104 16.93 13.75 36.10
CA GLY A 104 15.60 13.14 36.06
C GLY A 104 15.52 11.99 35.07
N PHE A 105 14.30 11.56 34.81
CA PHE A 105 13.99 10.67 33.69
C PHE A 105 14.17 11.37 32.34
N THR A 106 14.66 10.65 31.35
CA THR A 106 14.71 11.08 29.95
C THR A 106 14.52 9.90 29.01
N ASN A 107 14.14 10.18 27.77
CA ASN A 107 14.26 9.26 26.63
C ASN A 107 15.40 9.66 25.65
N ASP A 108 16.23 10.64 26.02
CA ASP A 108 17.48 10.92 25.31
C ASP A 108 18.55 9.88 25.70
N GLU A 109 18.59 8.80 24.92
CA GLU A 109 19.61 7.76 24.99
C GLU A 109 21.03 8.35 25.00
N LYS A 110 21.31 9.35 24.15
CA LYS A 110 22.68 9.85 23.97
C LYS A 110 23.17 10.49 25.27
N SER A 111 22.35 11.31 25.92
CA SER A 111 22.71 11.93 27.20
C SER A 111 22.99 10.89 28.30
N LEU A 112 22.25 9.78 28.34
CA LEU A 112 22.45 8.71 29.31
C LEU A 112 23.70 7.86 29.01
N VAL A 113 23.95 7.56 27.73
CA VAL A 113 25.17 6.88 27.28
C VAL A 113 26.40 7.75 27.56
N ASP A 114 26.37 9.03 27.18
CA ASP A 114 27.45 10.00 27.45
C ASP A 114 27.78 10.05 28.95
N TYR A 115 26.76 10.13 29.81
CA TYR A 115 26.95 10.14 31.27
C TYR A 115 27.62 8.86 31.81
N THR A 116 27.12 7.69 31.39
CA THR A 116 27.71 6.42 31.85
C THR A 116 29.15 6.22 31.35
N GLN A 117 29.48 6.67 30.14
CA GLN A 117 30.82 6.47 29.57
C GLN A 117 31.86 7.49 30.06
N THR A 118 31.46 8.69 30.49
CA THR A 118 32.41 9.76 30.82
C THR A 118 33.08 9.54 32.20
N PRO A 119 34.42 9.38 32.26
CA PRO A 119 35.15 9.34 33.53
C PRO A 119 35.44 10.76 34.04
N GLY A 120 35.49 10.93 35.37
CA GLY A 120 36.04 12.14 35.99
C GLY A 120 35.41 12.52 37.33
N THR A 121 35.68 13.75 37.75
CA THR A 121 35.16 14.38 38.95
C THR A 121 34.26 15.55 38.55
N GLY A 122 33.02 15.57 39.03
CA GLY A 122 31.99 16.57 38.71
C GLY A 122 30.59 15.99 38.81
N ASP A 123 29.58 16.83 39.09
CA ASP A 123 28.17 16.39 39.23
C ASP A 123 27.56 15.90 37.91
N ASP A 124 28.18 16.23 36.78
CA ASP A 124 27.84 15.83 35.42
C ASP A 124 28.38 14.44 35.04
N LYS A 125 29.16 13.79 35.92
CA LYS A 125 29.91 12.54 35.66
C LYS A 125 29.72 11.52 36.77
N ILE A 126 29.98 10.25 36.49
CA ILE A 126 30.03 9.23 37.54
C ILE A 126 31.42 9.25 38.20
N TRP A 127 31.47 9.86 39.39
CA TRP A 127 32.60 9.75 40.31
C TRP A 127 32.61 8.37 40.99
N VAL A 128 33.78 7.72 41.00
CA VAL A 128 33.98 6.42 41.64
C VAL A 128 34.88 6.60 42.87
N GLY A 129 34.35 6.30 44.05
CA GLY A 129 35.03 6.53 45.33
C GLY A 129 34.09 6.57 46.54
N GLY A 130 34.67 6.62 47.73
CA GLY A 130 33.92 6.69 48.99
C GLY A 130 33.41 5.33 49.48
N GLY A 131 32.54 5.35 50.50
CA GLY A 131 31.83 4.18 51.01
C GLY A 131 30.62 3.76 50.16
N THR A 132 29.83 2.81 50.66
CA THR A 132 28.79 2.12 49.88
C THR A 132 27.39 2.38 50.45
N ASN A 133 26.79 3.55 50.15
CA ASN A 133 25.50 3.97 50.71
C ASN A 133 24.29 3.60 49.81
N VAL A 134 23.98 2.29 49.74
CA VAL A 134 22.83 1.76 48.96
C VAL A 134 21.50 2.41 49.37
N THR A 135 21.29 2.71 50.65
CA THR A 135 20.08 3.37 51.16
C THR A 135 19.83 4.71 50.47
N LEU A 136 20.87 5.52 50.28
CA LEU A 136 20.78 6.83 49.62
C LEU A 136 20.47 6.69 48.12
N GLY A 137 21.08 5.71 47.45
CA GLY A 137 20.78 5.39 46.04
C GLY A 137 19.31 4.98 45.84
N LEU A 138 18.79 4.10 46.71
CA LEU A 138 17.38 3.68 46.69
C LEU A 138 16.42 4.83 47.02
N GLN A 139 16.75 5.68 48.00
CA GLN A 139 15.95 6.88 48.31
C GLN A 139 15.88 7.83 47.11
N LYS A 140 16.98 8.03 46.37
CA LYS A 140 16.96 8.86 45.17
C LYS A 140 16.12 8.22 44.06
N ALA A 141 16.21 6.90 43.87
CA ALA A 141 15.38 6.19 42.91
C ALA A 141 13.87 6.33 43.22
N ASP A 142 13.48 6.27 44.49
CA ASP A 142 12.11 6.51 44.94
C ASP A 142 11.66 7.98 44.71
N GLU A 143 12.52 8.96 45.04
CA GLU A 143 12.25 10.38 44.80
C GLU A 143 12.01 10.69 43.31
N LEU A 144 12.70 10.00 42.40
CA LEU A 144 12.47 10.13 40.96
C LEU A 144 11.19 9.42 40.52
N GLY A 145 11.03 8.14 40.87
CA GLY A 145 9.89 7.34 40.43
C GLY A 145 8.53 7.80 40.98
N SER A 146 8.51 8.43 42.16
CA SER A 146 7.30 9.00 42.76
C SER A 146 6.76 10.23 42.03
N LYS A 147 7.55 10.85 41.13
CA LYS A 147 7.12 11.99 40.29
C LYS A 147 6.42 11.55 39.00
N LEU A 148 6.44 10.26 38.66
CA LEU A 148 5.77 9.70 37.48
C LEU A 148 4.42 9.07 37.83
N SER A 149 3.45 9.29 36.94
CA SER A 149 2.09 8.75 37.04
C SER A 149 2.05 7.22 36.91
N ASP A 150 1.41 6.54 37.85
CA ASP A 150 1.12 5.10 37.79
C ASP A 150 0.14 4.72 36.66
N ASP A 151 -0.61 5.70 36.13
CA ASP A 151 -1.48 5.52 34.96
C ASP A 151 -0.73 5.53 33.63
N ASP A 152 0.50 6.08 33.60
CA ASP A 152 1.27 6.28 32.37
C ASP A 152 2.50 5.38 32.30
N TYR A 153 3.09 5.04 33.45
CA TYR A 153 4.34 4.30 33.53
C TYR A 153 4.29 3.12 34.50
N VAL A 154 4.84 1.99 34.05
CA VAL A 154 5.26 0.89 34.93
C VAL A 154 6.69 1.12 35.36
N LYS A 155 6.91 1.15 36.68
CA LYS A 155 8.17 1.60 37.28
C LYS A 155 9.05 0.43 37.72
N SER A 156 10.29 0.42 37.25
CA SER A 156 11.29 -0.60 37.57
C SER A 156 12.57 0.03 38.12
N ILE A 157 13.25 -0.68 39.01
CA ILE A 157 14.54 -0.29 39.60
C ILE A 157 15.50 -1.47 39.46
N VAL A 158 16.68 -1.22 38.89
CA VAL A 158 17.73 -2.22 38.70
C VAL A 158 18.96 -1.75 39.46
N THR A 159 19.28 -2.39 40.58
CA THR A 159 20.43 -2.03 41.43
C THR A 159 21.60 -2.97 41.15
N MET A 160 22.79 -2.43 40.87
CA MET A 160 24.02 -3.20 40.68
C MET A 160 25.06 -2.76 41.73
N SER A 161 25.71 -3.72 42.40
CA SER A 161 26.76 -3.50 43.42
C SER A 161 27.73 -4.68 43.50
N ASP A 162 28.95 -4.45 43.99
CA ASP A 162 29.98 -5.48 44.22
C ASP A 162 30.06 -6.00 45.66
N GLY A 163 29.32 -5.40 46.60
CA GLY A 163 29.70 -5.54 48.00
C GLY A 163 28.61 -5.33 49.05
N TRP A 164 29.09 -5.06 50.26
CA TRP A 164 28.29 -4.92 51.46
C TRP A 164 28.06 -3.44 51.78
N PRO A 165 26.82 -2.98 51.98
CA PRO A 165 26.51 -1.58 52.24
C PRO A 165 26.97 -1.11 53.64
N ASN A 166 27.18 0.20 53.77
CA ASN A 166 27.47 0.85 55.06
C ASN A 166 26.36 0.57 56.10
N ASP A 167 25.10 0.47 55.66
CA ASP A 167 23.94 0.07 56.48
C ASP A 167 23.02 -0.89 55.69
N ALA A 168 23.21 -2.19 55.90
CA ALA A 168 22.38 -3.22 55.27
C ALA A 168 20.92 -3.20 55.77
N SER A 169 20.71 -2.90 57.05
CA SER A 169 19.37 -2.92 57.66
C SER A 169 18.51 -1.77 57.13
N GLY A 170 19.08 -0.56 57.06
CA GLY A 170 18.42 0.60 56.44
C GLY A 170 18.15 0.40 54.96
N ALA A 171 19.10 -0.17 54.20
CA ALA A 171 18.92 -0.43 52.78
C ALA A 171 17.81 -1.48 52.51
N THR A 172 17.78 -2.58 53.26
CA THR A 172 16.70 -3.57 53.18
C THR A 172 15.34 -2.97 53.57
N ALA A 173 15.27 -2.16 54.64
CA ALA A 173 14.03 -1.51 55.05
C ALA A 173 13.52 -0.51 53.99
N GLN A 174 14.41 0.28 53.40
CA GLN A 174 14.09 1.20 52.31
C GLN A 174 13.53 0.43 51.10
N ALA A 175 14.21 -0.61 50.63
CA ALA A 175 13.76 -1.42 49.50
C ALA A 175 12.38 -2.06 49.76
N GLN A 176 12.17 -2.65 50.95
CA GLN A 176 10.89 -3.27 51.31
C GLN A 176 9.72 -2.28 51.31
N SER A 177 9.95 -1.00 51.65
CA SER A 177 8.94 0.07 51.54
C SER A 177 8.57 0.44 50.10
N MET A 178 9.43 0.07 49.14
CA MET A 178 9.28 0.37 47.72
C MET A 178 8.63 -0.78 46.95
N PHE A 179 8.70 -2.02 47.45
CA PHE A 179 8.15 -3.21 46.77
C PHE A 179 6.70 -3.12 46.27
N PRO A 180 5.74 -2.40 46.91
CA PRO A 180 4.39 -2.25 46.37
C PRO A 180 4.27 -1.34 45.14
N ARG A 181 5.31 -0.55 44.81
CA ARG A 181 5.29 0.51 43.79
C ARG A 181 6.28 0.30 42.63
N TYR A 182 7.20 -0.66 42.76
CA TYR A 182 8.31 -0.85 41.83
C TYR A 182 8.60 -2.33 41.55
N ASN A 183 8.93 -2.64 40.31
CA ASN A 183 9.59 -3.90 39.94
C ASN A 183 11.09 -3.77 40.30
N MET A 184 11.55 -4.45 41.35
CA MET A 184 12.93 -4.28 41.85
C MET A 184 13.79 -5.51 41.56
N TYR A 185 14.90 -5.27 40.87
CA TYR A 185 15.92 -6.24 40.48
C TYR A 185 17.28 -5.86 41.08
N SER A 186 18.14 -6.85 41.28
CA SER A 186 19.47 -6.67 41.86
C SER A 186 20.52 -7.52 41.16
N VAL A 187 21.73 -6.97 40.99
CA VAL A 187 22.85 -7.64 40.31
C VAL A 187 24.13 -7.49 41.14
N GLY A 188 24.72 -8.61 41.53
CA GLY A 188 26.03 -8.66 42.18
C GLY A 188 27.15 -8.75 41.15
N PHE A 189 28.12 -7.83 41.17
CA PHE A 189 29.29 -7.87 40.29
C PHE A 189 30.55 -8.22 41.07
N ASN A 190 31.16 -9.39 40.82
CA ASN A 190 32.30 -9.92 41.61
C ASN A 190 32.03 -10.05 43.13
N ILE A 191 30.78 -10.27 43.50
CA ILE A 191 30.30 -10.22 44.89
C ILE A 191 30.56 -11.49 45.70
N ASP A 192 30.87 -11.31 46.99
CA ASP A 192 31.00 -12.40 47.97
C ASP A 192 29.63 -12.95 48.44
N ASP A 193 29.64 -14.05 49.20
CA ASP A 193 28.42 -14.67 49.73
C ASP A 193 27.60 -13.74 50.64
N ARG A 194 28.26 -12.77 51.30
CA ARG A 194 27.65 -11.87 52.27
C ARG A 194 26.89 -10.74 51.57
N GLY A 195 27.51 -10.11 50.57
CA GLY A 195 26.87 -9.14 49.69
C GLY A 195 25.77 -9.77 48.85
N ARG A 196 25.98 -10.99 48.32
CA ARG A 196 24.97 -11.81 47.63
C ARG A 196 23.73 -12.05 48.49
N ALA A 197 23.91 -12.39 49.76
CA ALA A 197 22.80 -12.56 50.70
C ALA A 197 22.06 -11.23 50.94
N PHE A 198 22.77 -10.10 51.03
CA PHE A 198 22.17 -8.77 51.17
C PHE A 198 21.37 -8.35 49.92
N LEU A 199 21.95 -8.43 48.72
CA LEU A 199 21.30 -7.96 47.49
C LEU A 199 20.00 -8.72 47.21
N LYS A 200 19.93 -10.02 47.54
CA LYS A 200 18.69 -10.80 47.50
C LYS A 200 17.54 -10.25 48.36
N THR A 201 17.81 -9.36 49.33
CA THR A 201 16.79 -8.74 50.20
C THR A 201 16.22 -7.43 49.66
N ILE A 202 16.83 -6.82 48.62
CA ILE A 202 16.40 -5.52 48.05
C ILE A 202 15.64 -5.67 46.72
N GLN A 203 15.23 -6.88 46.36
CA GLN A 203 14.50 -7.23 45.14
C GLN A 203 13.16 -7.90 45.46
N ASN A 204 12.18 -7.82 44.56
CA ASN A 204 10.84 -8.39 44.76
C ASN A 204 10.40 -9.39 43.67
N LYS A 205 11.32 -9.84 42.80
CA LYS A 205 11.06 -10.77 41.69
C LYS A 205 11.46 -12.23 41.96
N GLY A 206 11.83 -12.55 43.20
CA GLY A 206 12.11 -13.92 43.63
C GLY A 206 13.41 -14.42 43.02
N ASP A 207 13.40 -15.63 42.46
CA ASP A 207 14.58 -16.23 41.82
C ASP A 207 14.98 -15.51 40.51
N ASP A 208 14.06 -14.79 39.87
CA ASP A 208 14.32 -13.93 38.71
C ASP A 208 14.69 -12.47 39.09
N GLY A 209 14.81 -12.15 40.38
CA GLY A 209 15.12 -10.78 40.86
C GLY A 209 16.56 -10.55 41.31
N TYR A 210 17.38 -11.60 41.35
CA TYR A 210 18.79 -11.51 41.73
C TYR A 210 19.69 -12.27 40.75
N TYR A 211 20.81 -11.67 40.37
CA TYR A 211 21.78 -12.24 39.45
C TYR A 211 23.22 -11.98 39.88
N ASP A 212 24.13 -12.91 39.56
CA ASP A 212 25.58 -12.80 39.79
C ASP A 212 26.33 -12.67 38.47
N ALA A 213 27.21 -11.68 38.37
CA ALA A 213 28.15 -11.50 37.27
C ALA A 213 29.60 -11.54 37.76
N THR A 214 30.43 -12.36 37.14
CA THR A 214 31.88 -12.49 37.41
C THR A 214 32.76 -11.73 36.41
N ASP A 215 32.14 -11.20 35.35
CA ASP A 215 32.81 -10.58 34.21
C ASP A 215 31.80 -9.72 33.42
N ILE A 216 32.32 -8.88 32.53
CA ILE A 216 31.55 -7.96 31.69
C ILE A 216 30.54 -8.68 30.79
N ASP A 217 30.92 -9.79 30.15
CA ASP A 217 30.04 -10.51 29.22
C ASP A 217 28.83 -11.10 29.93
N THR A 218 29.04 -11.62 31.14
CA THR A 218 27.99 -12.13 32.02
C THR A 218 27.11 -10.99 32.53
N LEU A 219 27.69 -9.85 32.91
CA LEU A 219 26.93 -8.66 33.32
C LEU A 219 26.04 -8.12 32.18
N ILE A 220 26.56 -8.02 30.96
CA ILE A 220 25.81 -7.61 29.77
C ILE A 220 24.64 -8.57 29.49
N LYS A 221 24.87 -9.89 29.57
CA LYS A 221 23.81 -10.91 29.37
C LYS A 221 22.72 -10.80 30.44
N ILE A 222 23.08 -10.58 31.69
CA ILE A 222 22.15 -10.40 32.82
C ILE A 222 21.33 -9.14 32.63
N PHE A 223 21.96 -8.01 32.30
CA PHE A 223 21.28 -6.77 31.97
C PHE A 223 20.32 -6.94 30.80
N GLY A 224 20.71 -7.64 29.72
CA GLY A 224 19.80 -8.02 28.65
C GLY A 224 18.58 -8.82 29.13
N LYS A 225 18.78 -9.84 29.96
CA LYS A 225 17.69 -10.64 30.55
C LYS A 225 16.74 -9.79 31.40
N ILE A 226 17.27 -8.86 32.21
CA ILE A 226 16.44 -7.96 33.03
C ILE A 226 15.62 -7.02 32.14
N VAL A 227 16.19 -6.52 31.04
CA VAL A 227 15.46 -5.71 30.06
C VAL A 227 14.32 -6.52 29.41
N ASP A 228 14.57 -7.78 29.03
CA ASP A 228 13.49 -8.67 28.55
C ASP A 228 12.39 -8.88 29.61
N GLN A 229 12.75 -9.06 30.89
CA GLN A 229 11.77 -9.22 31.97
C GLN A 229 10.98 -7.95 32.31
N ILE A 230 11.52 -6.76 32.02
CA ILE A 230 10.81 -5.49 32.21
C ILE A 230 9.90 -5.18 31.02
N LEU A 231 10.42 -5.32 29.79
CA LEU A 231 9.71 -4.89 28.57
C LEU A 231 8.79 -5.97 27.98
N HIS A 232 9.18 -7.24 28.07
CA HIS A 232 8.43 -8.40 27.55
C HIS A 232 8.27 -9.51 28.61
N PRO A 233 7.61 -9.24 29.75
CA PRO A 233 7.43 -10.22 30.84
C PRO A 233 6.59 -11.46 30.48
N LEU A 234 5.94 -11.50 29.32
CA LEU A 234 5.23 -12.66 28.77
C LEU A 234 5.55 -12.82 27.27
N ASP A 235 5.65 -14.05 26.80
CA ASP A 235 5.79 -14.36 25.37
C ASP A 235 4.40 -14.41 24.70
N ILE A 236 4.25 -13.75 23.54
CA ILE A 236 3.05 -13.85 22.70
C ILE A 236 3.36 -14.71 21.48
N ALA A 237 2.69 -15.86 21.35
CA ALA A 237 2.61 -16.64 20.12
C ALA A 237 1.22 -16.46 19.49
N LEU A 238 1.17 -16.00 18.24
CA LEU A 238 -0.05 -15.76 17.49
C LEU A 238 -0.30 -16.88 16.47
N SER A 239 -1.57 -17.16 16.22
CA SER A 239 -2.04 -18.09 15.19
C SER A 239 -3.49 -17.76 14.82
N TYR A 240 -3.96 -18.30 13.69
CA TYR A 240 -5.36 -18.22 13.30
C TYR A 240 -5.83 -19.53 12.65
N GLU A 241 -7.12 -19.80 12.77
CA GLU A 241 -7.81 -20.91 12.09
C GLU A 241 -8.98 -20.34 11.27
N ASP A 242 -9.20 -20.88 10.08
CA ASP A 242 -10.33 -20.54 9.21
C ASP A 242 -11.55 -21.37 9.59
N GLU A 243 -12.59 -20.73 10.15
CA GLU A 243 -13.87 -21.38 10.47
C GLU A 243 -14.84 -21.37 9.27
N GLY A 244 -14.43 -20.83 8.12
CA GLY A 244 -15.14 -20.90 6.84
C GLY A 244 -16.17 -19.79 6.59
N ASN A 245 -17.05 -20.03 5.60
CA ASN A 245 -18.03 -19.05 5.16
C ASN A 245 -19.26 -19.00 6.10
N THR A 246 -19.58 -17.80 6.58
CA THR A 246 -20.85 -17.55 7.30
C THR A 246 -21.92 -17.01 6.34
N VAL A 247 -23.20 -17.24 6.67
CA VAL A 247 -24.33 -16.71 5.86
C VAL A 247 -24.37 -15.19 6.00
N GLY A 248 -23.74 -14.49 5.06
CA GLY A 248 -23.69 -13.02 4.98
C GLY A 248 -22.27 -12.44 5.01
N ASN A 249 -21.78 -12.00 3.84
CA ASN A 249 -20.68 -11.04 3.62
C ASN A 249 -19.36 -11.19 4.41
N GLY A 250 -18.92 -12.41 4.77
CA GLY A 250 -17.53 -12.61 5.18
C GLY A 250 -17.15 -14.02 5.63
N ARG A 251 -15.84 -14.29 5.59
CA ARG A 251 -15.20 -15.51 6.09
C ARG A 251 -14.82 -15.32 7.55
N GLN A 252 -15.08 -16.33 8.38
CA GLN A 252 -14.85 -16.24 9.83
C GLN A 252 -13.53 -16.89 10.21
N TYR A 253 -12.76 -16.23 11.07
CA TYR A 253 -11.48 -16.70 11.56
C TYR A 253 -11.46 -16.70 13.08
N LEU A 254 -10.90 -17.76 13.66
CA LEU A 254 -10.57 -17.86 15.07
C LEU A 254 -9.11 -17.45 15.26
N VAL A 255 -8.87 -16.18 15.56
CA VAL A 255 -7.54 -15.68 15.96
C VAL A 255 -7.24 -16.17 17.37
N THR A 256 -6.04 -16.68 17.61
CA THR A 256 -5.62 -17.23 18.90
C THR A 256 -4.26 -16.69 19.30
N ALA A 257 -4.17 -16.16 20.52
CA ALA A 257 -2.92 -15.79 21.16
C ALA A 257 -2.65 -16.73 22.35
N LYS A 258 -1.50 -17.41 22.31
CA LYS A 258 -0.95 -18.13 23.46
C LYS A 258 0.04 -17.22 24.18
N LEU A 259 -0.31 -16.86 25.41
CA LEU A 259 0.49 -16.06 26.33
C LEU A 259 1.26 -17.00 27.26
N SER A 260 2.58 -17.01 27.18
CA SER A 260 3.43 -17.87 28.02
C SER A 260 4.20 -17.02 29.02
N ASN A 261 4.32 -17.49 30.26
CA ASN A 261 5.08 -16.81 31.30
C ASN A 261 6.45 -17.49 31.49
N PRO A 262 7.53 -16.92 30.94
CA PRO A 262 8.87 -17.51 31.07
C PRO A 262 9.47 -17.33 32.47
N ASN A 263 8.81 -16.64 33.41
CA ASN A 263 9.37 -16.24 34.71
C ASN A 263 8.98 -17.20 35.86
N THR A 264 9.64 -17.05 37.02
CA THR A 264 9.40 -17.80 38.27
C THR A 264 8.30 -17.22 39.14
N GLN A 265 7.82 -16.01 38.85
CA GLN A 265 6.63 -15.41 39.47
C GLN A 265 5.43 -15.45 38.52
N LYS A 266 4.21 -15.41 39.08
CA LYS A 266 2.98 -15.33 38.29
C LYS A 266 2.77 -13.93 37.71
N ALA A 267 2.22 -13.83 36.51
CA ALA A 267 1.62 -12.60 36.01
C ALA A 267 0.16 -12.52 36.49
N SER A 268 -0.26 -11.34 36.95
CA SER A 268 -1.58 -11.11 37.59
C SER A 268 -2.40 -10.09 36.82
N SER A 269 -3.73 -10.21 36.92
CA SER A 269 -4.72 -9.35 36.24
C SER A 269 -4.50 -9.20 34.73
N VAL A 270 -3.94 -10.23 34.08
CA VAL A 270 -3.58 -10.19 32.66
C VAL A 270 -4.83 -10.01 31.81
N LYS A 271 -4.75 -9.09 30.87
CA LYS A 271 -5.74 -8.83 29.82
C LYS A 271 -5.05 -8.95 28.46
N ALA A 272 -5.85 -9.26 27.45
CA ALA A 272 -5.44 -9.16 26.07
C ALA A 272 -6.52 -8.49 25.25
N SER A 273 -6.15 -7.61 24.32
CA SER A 273 -7.05 -6.98 23.37
C SER A 273 -6.60 -7.23 21.93
N ILE A 274 -7.55 -7.34 21.01
CA ILE A 274 -7.29 -7.44 19.57
C ILE A 274 -7.72 -6.17 18.85
N SER A 275 -6.90 -5.71 17.91
CA SER A 275 -7.21 -4.62 16.99
C SER A 275 -6.83 -4.98 15.55
N PHE A 276 -7.45 -4.30 14.59
CA PHE A 276 -7.21 -4.45 13.16
C PHE A 276 -7.51 -3.11 12.47
N LYS A 277 -6.77 -2.78 11.42
CA LYS A 277 -6.89 -1.45 10.77
C LYS A 277 -8.13 -1.35 9.88
N GLU A 278 -8.34 -2.32 8.99
CA GLU A 278 -9.39 -2.33 7.95
C GLU A 278 -9.80 -3.77 7.60
N ASN A 279 -10.88 -3.94 6.83
CA ASN A 279 -11.35 -5.21 6.22
C ASN A 279 -11.70 -6.40 7.15
N ALA A 280 -11.68 -6.20 8.47
CA ALA A 280 -12.25 -7.12 9.45
C ALA A 280 -13.16 -6.41 10.45
N ILE A 281 -14.05 -7.18 11.08
CA ILE A 281 -14.86 -6.80 12.23
C ILE A 281 -14.88 -7.95 13.24
N LEU A 282 -15.14 -7.66 14.52
CA LEU A 282 -15.41 -8.70 15.51
C LEU A 282 -16.72 -9.43 15.18
N ALA A 283 -16.78 -10.72 15.48
CA ALA A 283 -18.02 -11.49 15.37
C ALA A 283 -19.10 -10.94 16.34
N THR A 284 -20.37 -11.16 16.02
CA THR A 284 -21.49 -10.63 16.80
C THR A 284 -21.45 -11.16 18.24
N GLY A 285 -21.31 -10.26 19.22
CA GLY A 285 -21.19 -10.59 20.65
C GLY A 285 -19.75 -10.79 21.15
N GLU A 286 -18.76 -10.83 20.25
CA GLU A 286 -17.34 -10.97 20.60
C GLU A 286 -16.78 -9.66 21.17
N GLN A 287 -15.96 -9.75 22.22
CA GLN A 287 -15.34 -8.59 22.87
C GLN A 287 -13.90 -8.38 22.39
N ALA A 288 -13.53 -7.12 22.12
CA ALA A 288 -12.16 -6.75 21.70
C ALA A 288 -11.14 -7.05 22.79
N GLU A 289 -11.39 -6.59 24.02
CA GLU A 289 -10.61 -6.88 25.21
C GLU A 289 -11.20 -8.10 25.95
N LYS A 290 -10.32 -9.00 26.42
CA LYS A 290 -10.67 -10.16 27.23
C LYS A 290 -9.75 -10.24 28.46
N THR A 291 -10.34 -10.56 29.60
CA THR A 291 -9.58 -10.86 30.82
C THR A 291 -9.04 -12.29 30.75
N VAL A 292 -7.72 -12.43 30.88
CA VAL A 292 -7.01 -13.73 30.95
C VAL A 292 -6.82 -14.16 32.41
N GLY A 293 -6.66 -13.20 33.32
CA GLY A 293 -6.53 -13.44 34.77
C GLY A 293 -5.08 -13.73 35.17
N GLU A 294 -4.86 -14.78 35.96
CA GLU A 294 -3.51 -15.17 36.38
C GLU A 294 -2.87 -16.17 35.41
N ILE A 295 -1.61 -15.91 35.05
CA ILE A 295 -0.73 -16.84 34.34
C ILE A 295 0.36 -17.30 35.33
N PRO A 296 0.31 -18.57 35.81
CA PRO A 296 1.32 -19.09 36.73
C PRO A 296 2.75 -19.02 36.18
N ALA A 297 3.73 -19.14 37.07
CA ALA A 297 5.14 -19.24 36.70
C ALA A 297 5.40 -20.45 35.79
N LYS A 298 6.18 -20.26 34.72
CA LYS A 298 6.52 -21.30 33.72
C LYS A 298 5.30 -21.98 33.05
N ASP A 299 4.14 -21.35 33.06
CA ASP A 299 2.88 -21.84 32.47
C ASP A 299 2.39 -20.92 31.34
N SER A 300 1.29 -21.28 30.67
CA SER A 300 0.69 -20.49 29.59
C SER A 300 -0.84 -20.47 29.64
N ARG A 301 -1.42 -19.40 29.10
CA ARG A 301 -2.86 -19.26 28.85
C ARG A 301 -3.11 -18.97 27.38
N THR A 302 -4.28 -19.37 26.90
CA THR A 302 -4.72 -19.10 25.54
C THR A 302 -5.96 -18.22 25.58
N VAL A 303 -5.98 -17.21 24.73
CA VAL A 303 -7.14 -16.35 24.48
C VAL A 303 -7.38 -16.31 22.97
N SER A 304 -8.64 -16.38 22.56
CA SER A 304 -9.02 -16.40 21.14
C SER A 304 -10.17 -15.45 20.86
N TRP A 305 -10.25 -14.92 19.65
CA TRP A 305 -11.29 -14.02 19.16
C TRP A 305 -11.82 -14.50 17.82
N ARG A 306 -13.14 -14.53 17.67
CA ARG A 306 -13.76 -14.67 16.35
C ARG A 306 -13.85 -13.32 15.65
N ILE A 307 -13.21 -13.23 14.50
CA ILE A 307 -13.34 -12.08 13.59
C ILE A 307 -13.98 -12.53 12.28
N ARG A 308 -14.68 -11.61 11.61
CA ARG A 308 -15.19 -11.79 10.25
C ARG A 308 -14.42 -10.88 9.32
N VAL A 309 -13.79 -11.48 8.31
CA VAL A 309 -13.04 -10.78 7.26
C VAL A 309 -13.92 -10.61 6.02
N VAL A 310 -13.88 -9.42 5.42
CA VAL A 310 -14.68 -9.09 4.23
C VAL A 310 -14.20 -9.93 3.03
N LYS A 311 -15.13 -10.50 2.27
CA LYS A 311 -14.85 -11.49 1.20
C LYS A 311 -13.92 -10.97 0.07
N THR A 312 -13.80 -9.65 -0.11
CA THR A 312 -12.93 -9.02 -1.12
C THR A 312 -11.49 -8.76 -0.64
N ALA A 313 -11.21 -8.94 0.65
CA ALA A 313 -9.88 -8.70 1.20
C ALA A 313 -8.97 -9.90 0.94
N SER A 314 -7.83 -9.68 0.26
CA SER A 314 -6.79 -10.72 0.10
C SER A 314 -6.07 -11.05 1.42
N SER A 315 -6.14 -10.15 2.40
CA SER A 315 -5.55 -10.33 3.72
C SER A 315 -5.95 -9.26 4.74
N VAL A 316 -5.72 -9.55 6.02
CA VAL A 316 -5.92 -8.61 7.15
C VAL A 316 -4.75 -8.66 8.12
N MET A 317 -4.21 -7.49 8.48
CA MET A 317 -3.28 -7.33 9.61
C MET A 317 -4.07 -7.21 10.92
N TYR A 318 -3.66 -7.97 11.94
CA TYR A 318 -4.20 -7.86 13.29
C TYR A 318 -3.07 -7.70 14.32
N THR A 319 -3.39 -7.04 15.42
CA THR A 319 -2.46 -6.77 16.53
C THR A 319 -3.12 -7.22 17.82
N VAL A 320 -2.41 -8.02 18.61
CA VAL A 320 -2.79 -8.40 19.97
C VAL A 320 -1.92 -7.65 20.96
N THR A 321 -2.54 -6.87 21.83
CA THR A 321 -1.91 -6.12 22.91
C THR A 321 -2.18 -6.82 24.24
N VAL A 322 -1.18 -6.92 25.10
CA VAL A 322 -1.25 -7.61 26.40
C VAL A 322 -0.88 -6.62 27.51
N SER A 323 -1.66 -6.63 28.59
CA SER A 323 -1.52 -5.73 29.74
C SER A 323 -1.83 -6.46 31.05
N GLY A 324 -1.43 -5.91 32.20
CA GLY A 324 -1.63 -6.53 33.51
C GLY A 324 -0.91 -5.81 34.66
N ASP A 325 -0.91 -6.41 35.85
CA ASP A 325 -0.35 -5.77 37.04
C ASP A 325 1.18 -5.61 36.95
N ASN A 326 1.67 -4.38 37.12
CA ASN A 326 3.09 -4.02 37.05
C ASN A 326 3.77 -4.44 35.73
N MET A 327 3.03 -4.41 34.63
CA MET A 327 3.46 -4.73 33.26
C MET A 327 3.00 -3.61 32.31
N ALA A 328 3.93 -3.05 31.54
CA ALA A 328 3.61 -2.09 30.48
C ALA A 328 2.85 -2.78 29.34
N ASP A 329 2.13 -1.99 28.53
CA ASP A 329 1.37 -2.55 27.41
C ASP A 329 2.34 -2.89 26.28
N PHE A 330 2.38 -4.16 25.88
CA PHE A 330 3.22 -4.61 24.76
C PHE A 330 2.39 -5.44 23.78
N SER A 331 2.80 -5.44 22.51
CA SER A 331 1.95 -5.94 21.42
C SER A 331 2.72 -6.81 20.43
N LYS A 332 2.05 -7.84 19.92
CA LYS A 332 2.51 -8.59 18.74
C LYS A 332 1.49 -8.45 17.61
N SER A 333 1.98 -8.35 16.39
CA SER A 333 1.13 -8.28 15.18
C SER A 333 1.41 -9.46 14.28
N ASP A 334 0.38 -9.90 13.56
CA ASP A 334 0.41 -11.01 12.62
C ASP A 334 -0.64 -10.79 11.51
N LYS A 335 -0.67 -11.66 10.51
CA LYS A 335 -1.40 -11.48 9.26
C LYS A 335 -2.25 -12.69 8.88
N ILE A 336 -3.55 -12.48 8.72
CA ILE A 336 -4.45 -13.47 8.12
C ILE A 336 -4.33 -13.37 6.59
N ALA A 337 -3.94 -14.45 5.94
CA ALA A 337 -4.07 -14.61 4.49
C ALA A 337 -5.45 -15.17 4.16
N VAL A 338 -6.19 -14.49 3.27
CA VAL A 338 -7.52 -14.94 2.84
C VAL A 338 -7.36 -15.70 1.53
N GLY A 339 -7.11 -17.01 1.63
CA GLY A 339 -6.96 -17.86 0.45
C GLY A 339 -8.29 -18.06 -0.29
N ASN A 340 -8.26 -18.05 -1.62
CA ASN A 340 -9.48 -18.24 -2.44
C ASN A 340 -10.04 -19.67 -2.37
N ASN A 341 -9.23 -20.66 -1.95
CA ASN A 341 -9.66 -22.05 -1.93
C ASN A 341 -10.52 -22.40 -0.70
N THR A 342 -11.66 -23.04 -0.96
CA THR A 342 -12.58 -23.62 0.02
C THR A 342 -12.46 -25.14 0.12
N GLY A 343 -11.57 -25.76 -0.67
CA GLY A 343 -11.44 -27.22 -0.77
C GLY A 343 -12.58 -27.89 -1.55
N THR A 344 -13.53 -27.11 -2.09
CA THR A 344 -14.65 -27.58 -2.90
C THR A 344 -14.46 -27.16 -4.35
N SER A 345 -14.54 -28.11 -5.28
CA SER A 345 -14.40 -27.84 -6.72
C SER A 345 -15.47 -26.87 -7.24
N ASN A 346 -15.03 -25.86 -8.00
CA ASN A 346 -15.88 -24.90 -8.70
C ASN A 346 -16.11 -25.23 -10.18
N VAL A 347 -15.81 -26.46 -10.60
CA VAL A 347 -16.26 -27.01 -11.89
C VAL A 347 -17.78 -26.86 -12.00
N PHE A 348 -18.29 -26.48 -13.17
CA PHE A 348 -19.71 -26.26 -13.40
C PHE A 348 -20.49 -27.58 -13.38
N ASP A 349 -21.57 -27.57 -12.61
CA ASP A 349 -22.67 -28.51 -12.68
C ASP A 349 -23.71 -27.94 -13.65
N PHE A 350 -23.83 -28.52 -14.84
CA PHE A 350 -24.64 -27.93 -15.91
C PHE A 350 -26.13 -27.84 -15.55
N ASP A 351 -26.63 -28.71 -14.67
CA ASP A 351 -28.03 -28.69 -14.21
C ASP A 351 -28.30 -27.62 -13.13
N LYS A 352 -27.29 -26.85 -12.70
CA LYS A 352 -27.39 -25.82 -11.65
C LYS A 352 -26.74 -24.48 -12.01
N ASP A 353 -25.51 -24.53 -12.50
CA ASP A 353 -24.62 -23.37 -12.66
C ASP A 353 -24.80 -22.67 -14.02
N THR A 354 -25.64 -23.22 -14.91
CA THR A 354 -25.92 -22.67 -16.24
C THR A 354 -27.32 -22.10 -16.34
N TRP A 355 -27.52 -21.15 -17.25
CA TRP A 355 -28.84 -20.65 -17.59
C TRP A 355 -29.62 -21.67 -18.43
N LYS A 356 -30.85 -22.02 -18.02
CA LYS A 356 -31.75 -22.94 -18.74
C LYS A 356 -32.18 -22.48 -20.15
N PHE A 357 -31.99 -21.21 -20.47
CA PHE A 357 -32.31 -20.59 -21.75
C PHE A 357 -31.05 -20.00 -22.39
N GLY A 358 -30.95 -20.12 -23.72
CA GLY A 358 -29.77 -19.70 -24.47
C GLY A 358 -29.80 -18.23 -24.88
N ASN A 359 -28.62 -17.69 -25.18
CA ASN A 359 -28.43 -16.37 -25.77
C ASN A 359 -29.03 -16.27 -27.19
N TYR A 360 -29.02 -17.38 -27.93
CA TYR A 360 -29.73 -17.59 -29.20
C TYR A 360 -30.31 -19.01 -29.26
N ARG A 361 -31.33 -19.24 -30.09
CA ARG A 361 -31.85 -20.59 -30.43
C ARG A 361 -32.15 -20.63 -31.91
N GLU A 362 -31.51 -21.53 -32.65
CA GLU A 362 -31.72 -21.68 -34.10
C GLU A 362 -32.92 -22.58 -34.43
N ASP A 363 -33.40 -23.38 -33.46
CA ASP A 363 -34.55 -24.28 -33.62
C ASP A 363 -35.92 -23.58 -33.51
N VAL A 364 -35.99 -22.42 -32.85
CA VAL A 364 -37.22 -21.63 -32.71
C VAL A 364 -36.90 -20.13 -32.73
N VAL A 365 -37.57 -19.37 -33.61
CA VAL A 365 -37.41 -17.91 -33.76
C VAL A 365 -38.05 -17.16 -32.57
N GLU A 366 -37.43 -17.29 -31.40
CA GLU A 366 -37.78 -16.68 -30.11
C GLU A 366 -36.45 -16.36 -29.37
N PRO A 367 -35.80 -15.21 -29.63
CA PRO A 367 -34.61 -14.81 -28.87
C PRO A 367 -34.95 -14.63 -27.38
N PHE A 368 -33.95 -14.69 -26.49
CA PHE A 368 -34.19 -14.57 -25.04
C PHE A 368 -34.81 -13.23 -24.62
N THR A 369 -34.81 -12.21 -25.48
CA THR A 369 -35.55 -10.96 -25.25
C THR A 369 -37.07 -11.11 -25.36
N GLY A 370 -37.56 -12.22 -25.94
CA GLY A 370 -38.96 -12.44 -26.30
C GLY A 370 -39.45 -11.57 -27.46
N ASN A 371 -38.55 -10.88 -28.18
CA ASN A 371 -38.90 -10.03 -29.32
C ASN A 371 -38.12 -10.46 -30.58
N LYS A 372 -38.85 -10.80 -31.64
CA LYS A 372 -38.29 -11.28 -32.91
C LYS A 372 -37.56 -10.20 -33.72
N ASP A 373 -37.79 -8.93 -33.39
CA ASP A 373 -37.04 -7.82 -33.97
C ASP A 373 -35.69 -7.64 -33.25
N SER A 374 -34.58 -7.79 -33.98
CA SER A 374 -33.22 -7.47 -33.52
C SER A 374 -33.05 -5.99 -33.13
N ASN A 375 -33.93 -5.12 -33.62
CA ASN A 375 -33.80 -3.68 -33.60
C ASN A 375 -34.21 -3.04 -32.26
N VAL A 376 -34.10 -3.79 -31.15
CA VAL A 376 -34.36 -3.29 -29.80
C VAL A 376 -33.04 -2.77 -29.20
N PRO A 377 -32.93 -1.47 -28.86
CA PRO A 377 -31.80 -0.98 -28.08
C PRO A 377 -31.66 -1.69 -26.75
N VAL A 378 -30.43 -2.06 -26.36
CA VAL A 378 -30.14 -2.78 -25.10
C VAL A 378 -30.73 -2.06 -23.87
N ARG A 379 -30.79 -0.72 -23.90
CA ARG A 379 -31.42 0.12 -22.87
C ARG A 379 -32.88 -0.22 -22.58
N ASN A 380 -33.62 -0.75 -23.56
CA ASN A 380 -35.02 -1.14 -23.42
C ASN A 380 -35.20 -2.55 -22.82
N LEU A 381 -34.12 -3.34 -22.77
CA LEU A 381 -34.07 -4.65 -22.11
C LEU A 381 -33.71 -4.54 -20.62
N MET A 382 -33.41 -3.33 -20.13
CA MET A 382 -33.00 -3.06 -18.75
C MET A 382 -34.05 -2.30 -17.95
N SER A 383 -34.13 -2.62 -16.67
CA SER A 383 -34.85 -1.80 -15.68
C SER A 383 -34.14 -0.46 -15.51
N ASN A 384 -34.88 0.59 -15.17
CA ASN A 384 -34.27 1.88 -14.85
C ASN A 384 -33.34 1.76 -13.64
N GLU A 385 -33.69 0.94 -12.64
CA GLU A 385 -32.88 0.79 -11.43
C GLU A 385 -31.52 0.11 -11.72
N ASP A 386 -31.48 -0.93 -12.55
CA ASP A 386 -30.21 -1.56 -12.93
C ASP A 386 -29.38 -0.66 -13.85
N PHE A 387 -30.03 0.09 -14.75
CA PHE A 387 -29.31 1.04 -15.61
C PHE A 387 -28.76 2.22 -14.81
N ASP A 388 -29.55 2.80 -13.90
CA ASP A 388 -29.13 3.89 -13.02
C ASP A 388 -27.96 3.40 -12.13
N ARG A 389 -28.03 2.18 -11.57
CA ARG A 389 -26.92 1.56 -10.82
C ARG A 389 -25.66 1.31 -11.65
N LEU A 390 -25.78 1.08 -12.96
CA LEU A 390 -24.63 0.86 -13.85
C LEU A 390 -23.91 2.17 -14.15
N ILE A 391 -24.65 3.27 -14.33
CA ILE A 391 -24.08 4.58 -14.67
C ILE A 391 -23.64 5.37 -13.44
N ASP A 392 -24.31 5.19 -12.28
CA ASP A 392 -23.94 5.84 -11.02
C ASP A 392 -22.55 5.37 -10.51
N SER A 393 -22.05 4.21 -10.97
CA SER A 393 -20.69 3.72 -10.67
C SER A 393 -19.61 4.22 -11.65
N VAL A 394 -19.95 5.04 -12.64
CA VAL A 394 -19.00 5.50 -13.68
C VAL A 394 -18.58 6.94 -13.44
N ASN A 395 -17.31 7.11 -13.07
CA ASN A 395 -16.71 8.43 -12.89
C ASN A 395 -16.01 8.95 -14.16
N ASP A 396 -15.70 8.08 -15.13
CA ASP A 396 -14.94 8.44 -16.32
C ASP A 396 -15.84 8.85 -17.51
N PRO A 397 -15.60 10.02 -18.16
CA PRO A 397 -16.43 10.51 -19.26
C PRO A 397 -16.44 9.63 -20.52
N ASP A 398 -15.33 8.97 -20.86
CA ASP A 398 -15.22 8.15 -22.07
C ASP A 398 -15.89 6.79 -21.86
N GLU A 399 -15.72 6.21 -20.67
CA GLU A 399 -16.42 5.02 -20.20
C GLU A 399 -17.93 5.24 -20.18
N PHE A 400 -18.38 6.37 -19.63
CA PHE A 400 -19.78 6.78 -19.63
C PHE A 400 -20.31 6.93 -21.07
N ALA A 401 -19.57 7.61 -21.95
CA ALA A 401 -19.94 7.76 -23.36
C ALA A 401 -20.04 6.41 -24.08
N ASN A 402 -19.13 5.47 -23.80
CA ASN A 402 -19.17 4.12 -24.35
C ASN A 402 -20.38 3.32 -23.84
N ILE A 403 -20.67 3.31 -22.54
CA ILE A 403 -21.86 2.65 -21.99
C ILE A 403 -23.13 3.25 -22.57
N MET A 404 -23.23 4.58 -22.67
CA MET A 404 -24.37 5.25 -23.29
C MET A 404 -24.53 4.86 -24.76
N LYS A 405 -23.44 4.78 -25.53
CA LYS A 405 -23.43 4.31 -26.93
C LYS A 405 -23.92 2.86 -27.05
N TRP A 406 -23.35 1.93 -26.30
CA TRP A 406 -23.73 0.51 -26.32
C TRP A 406 -25.11 0.23 -25.72
N SER A 407 -25.64 1.12 -24.86
CA SER A 407 -27.04 1.05 -24.44
C SER A 407 -28.02 1.36 -25.57
N GLN A 408 -27.58 2.13 -26.58
CA GLN A 408 -28.40 2.55 -27.72
C GLN A 408 -28.22 1.66 -28.96
N THR A 409 -27.20 0.80 -29.01
CA THR A 409 -27.04 -0.17 -30.10
C THR A 409 -28.14 -1.23 -30.07
N GLU A 410 -28.55 -1.66 -31.27
CA GLU A 410 -29.47 -2.78 -31.47
C GLU A 410 -28.88 -4.06 -30.85
N TRP A 411 -29.73 -4.87 -30.22
CA TRP A 411 -29.30 -6.04 -29.48
C TRP A 411 -28.88 -7.18 -30.43
N ALA A 412 -27.60 -7.54 -30.37
CA ALA A 412 -26.97 -8.59 -31.19
C ALA A 412 -26.53 -9.82 -30.36
N GLY A 413 -27.08 -9.99 -29.14
CA GLY A 413 -26.66 -11.02 -28.19
C GLY A 413 -25.97 -10.46 -26.95
N SER A 414 -26.11 -11.19 -25.84
CA SER A 414 -25.62 -10.82 -24.50
C SER A 414 -24.65 -11.85 -23.91
N CYS A 415 -23.93 -12.63 -24.74
CA CYS A 415 -23.07 -13.76 -24.33
C CYS A 415 -22.10 -13.45 -23.18
N TYR A 416 -21.43 -12.29 -23.17
CA TYR A 416 -20.62 -11.85 -22.03
C TYR A 416 -21.43 -11.76 -20.73
N GLY A 417 -22.64 -11.21 -20.78
CA GLY A 417 -23.54 -11.11 -19.64
C GLY A 417 -23.94 -12.49 -19.10
N PHE A 418 -24.24 -13.46 -19.97
CA PHE A 418 -24.49 -14.86 -19.57
C PHE A 418 -23.26 -15.49 -18.91
N ALA A 419 -22.08 -15.39 -19.54
CA ALA A 419 -20.84 -15.97 -19.04
C ALA A 419 -20.42 -15.37 -17.69
N ALA A 420 -20.35 -14.04 -17.59
CA ALA A 420 -19.96 -13.35 -16.37
C ALA A 420 -20.93 -13.61 -15.22
N THR A 421 -22.25 -13.59 -15.47
CA THR A 421 -23.23 -13.88 -14.42
C THR A 421 -23.19 -15.33 -13.94
N SER A 422 -22.86 -16.29 -14.81
CA SER A 422 -22.71 -17.70 -14.41
C SER A 422 -21.52 -17.89 -13.47
N ILE A 423 -20.37 -17.29 -13.80
CA ILE A 423 -19.19 -17.28 -12.92
C ILE A 423 -19.48 -16.58 -11.59
N LEU A 424 -20.09 -15.40 -11.63
CA LEU A 424 -20.39 -14.62 -10.41
C LEU A 424 -21.42 -15.31 -9.50
N ALA A 425 -22.38 -16.05 -10.07
CA ALA A 425 -23.32 -16.86 -9.32
C ALA A 425 -22.63 -18.07 -8.68
N LYS A 426 -21.82 -18.82 -9.46
CA LYS A 426 -21.02 -19.96 -8.97
C LYS A 426 -20.11 -19.57 -7.81
N MET A 427 -19.43 -18.43 -7.92
CA MET A 427 -18.52 -17.92 -6.89
C MET A 427 -19.24 -17.22 -5.74
N GLY A 428 -20.57 -17.09 -5.78
CA GLY A 428 -21.36 -16.34 -4.78
C GLY A 428 -20.90 -14.89 -4.62
N SER A 429 -20.48 -14.26 -5.72
CA SER A 429 -20.06 -12.85 -5.79
C SER A 429 -21.16 -11.94 -6.34
N ALA A 430 -22.18 -12.52 -6.98
CA ALA A 430 -23.47 -11.90 -7.21
C ALA A 430 -24.59 -12.93 -6.99
N THR A 431 -25.67 -12.51 -6.32
CA THR A 431 -26.82 -13.38 -6.02
C THR A 431 -27.96 -13.07 -6.99
N PRO A 432 -28.19 -13.89 -8.03
CA PRO A 432 -29.28 -13.64 -8.97
C PRO A 432 -30.66 -14.05 -8.40
N TYR A 433 -30.70 -14.84 -7.33
CA TYR A 433 -31.93 -15.39 -6.75
C TYR A 433 -32.93 -14.34 -6.26
N ASP A 434 -32.46 -13.17 -5.82
CA ASP A 434 -33.33 -12.03 -5.47
C ASP A 434 -34.15 -11.51 -6.67
N ARG A 435 -33.79 -11.89 -7.91
CA ARG A 435 -34.54 -11.56 -9.14
C ARG A 435 -35.72 -12.49 -9.38
N GLN A 436 -35.75 -13.70 -8.78
CA GLN A 436 -36.84 -14.67 -8.89
C GLN A 436 -36.99 -15.48 -7.59
N SER A 437 -38.00 -15.15 -6.79
CA SER A 437 -38.35 -15.90 -5.58
C SER A 437 -38.56 -17.40 -5.88
N GLY A 438 -37.94 -18.26 -5.08
CA GLY A 438 -38.02 -19.72 -5.20
C GLY A 438 -36.99 -20.37 -6.14
N ALA A 439 -36.13 -19.61 -6.83
CA ALA A 439 -34.98 -20.18 -7.53
C ALA A 439 -33.91 -20.63 -6.52
N SER A 440 -33.36 -21.83 -6.69
CA SER A 440 -32.28 -22.38 -5.85
C SER A 440 -30.92 -22.46 -6.58
N SER A 441 -30.96 -22.40 -7.91
CA SER A 441 -29.82 -22.44 -8.82
C SER A 441 -30.04 -21.48 -10.00
N LEU A 442 -29.01 -21.25 -10.82
CA LEU A 442 -29.11 -20.45 -12.04
C LEU A 442 -30.04 -21.10 -13.07
N HIS A 443 -30.05 -22.44 -13.09
CA HIS A 443 -30.86 -23.25 -14.00
C HIS A 443 -32.37 -23.21 -13.66
N ASP A 444 -32.74 -22.91 -12.41
CA ASP A 444 -34.15 -22.70 -12.01
C ASP A 444 -34.73 -21.37 -12.52
N MET A 445 -33.88 -20.45 -12.98
CA MET A 445 -34.29 -19.09 -13.33
C MET A 445 -35.01 -19.06 -14.68
N ASN A 446 -36.20 -18.47 -14.71
CA ASN A 446 -36.95 -18.27 -15.93
C ASN A 446 -36.55 -16.95 -16.60
N ASN A 447 -36.68 -16.95 -17.92
CA ASN A 447 -36.46 -15.79 -18.76
C ASN A 447 -37.52 -14.70 -18.50
N SER A 448 -37.24 -13.81 -17.53
CA SER A 448 -38.14 -12.76 -17.07
C SER A 448 -37.48 -11.38 -17.21
N LYS A 449 -38.29 -10.30 -17.25
CA LYS A 449 -37.75 -8.93 -17.38
C LYS A 449 -36.70 -8.55 -16.33
N SER A 450 -36.81 -9.07 -15.10
CA SER A 450 -35.83 -8.85 -14.03
C SER A 450 -34.49 -9.56 -14.31
N VAL A 451 -34.57 -10.78 -14.86
CA VAL A 451 -33.42 -11.60 -15.24
C VAL A 451 -32.75 -11.08 -16.52
N ILE A 452 -33.53 -10.71 -17.53
CA ILE A 452 -33.04 -10.03 -18.76
C ILE A 452 -32.30 -8.74 -18.41
N SER A 453 -32.85 -7.94 -17.47
CA SER A 453 -32.21 -6.72 -16.98
C SER A 453 -30.88 -7.00 -16.26
N TYR A 454 -30.83 -8.05 -15.44
CA TYR A 454 -29.62 -8.49 -14.73
C TYR A 454 -28.52 -9.00 -15.68
N ILE A 455 -28.86 -9.79 -16.71
CA ILE A 455 -27.90 -10.24 -17.73
C ILE A 455 -27.39 -9.04 -18.54
N ASN A 456 -28.27 -8.11 -18.92
CA ASN A 456 -27.88 -6.94 -19.73
C ASN A 456 -27.11 -5.87 -18.94
N TYR A 457 -27.25 -5.82 -17.61
CA TYR A 457 -26.35 -5.06 -16.73
C TYR A 457 -24.90 -5.49 -16.94
N TYR A 458 -24.61 -6.80 -16.85
CA TYR A 458 -23.25 -7.31 -17.07
C TYR A 458 -22.83 -7.26 -18.54
N TYR A 459 -23.75 -7.41 -19.49
CA TYR A 459 -23.43 -7.14 -20.89
C TYR A 459 -22.89 -5.72 -21.12
N LEU A 460 -23.45 -4.69 -20.47
CA LEU A 460 -22.94 -3.33 -20.59
C LEU A 460 -21.71 -3.07 -19.70
N SER A 461 -21.56 -3.75 -18.55
CA SER A 461 -20.36 -3.65 -17.70
C SER A 461 -19.09 -4.08 -18.43
N GLN A 462 -19.20 -4.86 -19.51
CA GLN A 462 -18.07 -5.20 -20.37
C GLN A 462 -17.38 -3.98 -21.02
N GLN A 463 -18.03 -2.81 -21.02
CA GLN A 463 -17.51 -1.55 -21.54
C GLN A 463 -16.69 -0.77 -20.51
N TYR A 464 -16.62 -1.24 -19.26
CA TYR A 464 -15.76 -0.63 -18.25
C TYR A 464 -14.29 -0.71 -18.67
N LYS A 465 -13.50 0.33 -18.32
CA LYS A 465 -12.09 0.45 -18.68
C LYS A 465 -11.28 -0.76 -18.24
N ALA A 466 -11.53 -1.29 -17.03
CA ALA A 466 -10.87 -2.49 -16.53
C ALA A 466 -11.16 -3.77 -17.34
N VAL A 467 -12.30 -3.87 -18.04
CA VAL A 467 -12.61 -5.01 -18.92
C VAL A 467 -12.10 -4.74 -20.34
N GLN A 468 -12.19 -3.49 -20.80
CA GLN A 468 -11.75 -3.04 -22.14
C GLN A 468 -10.23 -2.96 -22.28
N SER A 469 -9.51 -2.80 -21.18
CA SER A 469 -8.05 -2.81 -21.15
C SER A 469 -7.53 -4.23 -21.33
N VAL A 470 -8.05 -5.21 -20.58
CA VAL A 470 -7.73 -6.64 -20.77
C VAL A 470 -7.98 -7.05 -22.23
N LYS A 471 -9.11 -6.61 -22.82
CA LYS A 471 -9.48 -6.84 -24.22
C LYS A 471 -8.49 -6.31 -25.27
N GLN A 472 -7.54 -5.44 -24.93
CA GLN A 472 -6.58 -4.86 -25.87
C GLN A 472 -5.23 -5.60 -25.93
N GLU A 473 -4.91 -6.47 -24.96
CA GLU A 473 -3.62 -7.18 -24.87
C GLU A 473 -3.54 -8.50 -25.65
N SER A 474 -4.39 -8.73 -26.65
CA SER A 474 -4.42 -10.02 -27.38
C SER A 474 -3.12 -10.38 -28.13
N THR A 475 -2.11 -9.52 -28.14
CA THR A 475 -0.76 -9.74 -28.69
C THR A 475 0.11 -10.78 -27.98
N GLN A 476 -0.38 -11.49 -26.96
CA GLN A 476 0.38 -12.45 -26.16
C GLN A 476 0.86 -13.69 -26.95
N ASP A 477 2.00 -14.26 -26.54
CA ASP A 477 2.44 -15.59 -26.98
C ASP A 477 1.36 -16.64 -26.64
N SER A 478 0.91 -17.39 -27.65
CA SER A 478 -0.16 -18.37 -27.50
C SER A 478 0.25 -19.56 -26.64
N LYS A 479 1.55 -19.89 -26.55
CA LYS A 479 2.05 -20.98 -25.70
C LYS A 479 1.97 -20.63 -24.21
N ASP A 480 2.29 -19.39 -23.86
CA ASP A 480 2.08 -18.86 -22.52
C ASP A 480 0.59 -18.83 -22.17
N ALA A 481 -0.26 -18.41 -23.11
CA ALA A 481 -1.69 -18.29 -22.89
C ALA A 481 -2.37 -19.67 -22.67
N VAL A 482 -2.03 -20.70 -23.47
CA VAL A 482 -2.44 -22.09 -23.20
C VAL A 482 -1.97 -22.54 -21.82
N SER A 483 -0.72 -22.25 -21.46
CA SER A 483 -0.13 -22.66 -20.18
C SER A 483 -0.74 -21.95 -18.97
N ARG A 484 -1.22 -20.72 -19.13
CA ARG A 484 -2.01 -19.99 -18.13
C ARG A 484 -3.41 -20.61 -17.99
N LEU A 485 -4.14 -20.78 -19.10
CA LEU A 485 -5.48 -21.38 -19.10
C LEU A 485 -5.52 -22.73 -18.37
N LEU A 486 -4.61 -23.65 -18.70
CA LEU A 486 -4.59 -24.96 -18.03
C LEU A 486 -4.28 -24.85 -16.53
N ALA A 487 -3.46 -23.88 -16.10
CA ALA A 487 -3.17 -23.65 -14.69
C ALA A 487 -4.35 -23.02 -13.92
N ASP A 488 -5.10 -22.12 -14.56
CA ASP A 488 -6.34 -21.54 -14.01
C ASP A 488 -7.40 -22.62 -13.83
N LEU A 489 -7.59 -23.50 -14.83
CA LEU A 489 -8.52 -24.62 -14.76
C LEU A 489 -8.14 -25.69 -13.71
N ASP A 490 -6.86 -25.80 -13.36
CA ASP A 490 -6.42 -26.58 -12.19
C ASP A 490 -6.77 -25.90 -10.85
N GLN A 491 -6.90 -24.57 -10.81
CA GLN A 491 -7.43 -23.87 -9.62
C GLN A 491 -8.94 -24.05 -9.49
N VAL A 492 -9.69 -24.08 -10.61
CA VAL A 492 -11.15 -24.34 -10.59
C VAL A 492 -11.49 -25.63 -9.83
N LYS A 493 -10.68 -26.69 -9.99
CA LYS A 493 -10.82 -27.97 -9.26
C LYS A 493 -10.64 -27.85 -7.74
N GLN A 494 -9.99 -26.78 -7.25
CA GLN A 494 -9.60 -26.59 -5.85
C GLN A 494 -10.43 -25.52 -5.11
N GLY A 495 -11.15 -24.67 -5.86
CA GLY A 495 -11.93 -23.54 -5.33
C GLY A 495 -11.70 -22.21 -6.05
N GLY A 496 -10.81 -22.15 -7.06
CA GLY A 496 -10.63 -20.99 -7.93
C GLY A 496 -11.85 -20.67 -8.80
N ALA A 497 -11.85 -19.48 -9.41
CA ALA A 497 -12.93 -19.01 -10.28
C ALA A 497 -12.85 -19.63 -11.69
N PRO A 498 -13.98 -20.12 -12.25
CA PRO A 498 -14.06 -20.52 -13.65
C PRO A 498 -13.71 -19.38 -14.61
N VAL A 499 -13.19 -19.76 -15.78
CA VAL A 499 -12.46 -18.86 -16.68
C VAL A 499 -13.37 -18.35 -17.79
N LEU A 500 -13.52 -17.04 -17.93
CA LEU A 500 -14.20 -16.43 -19.06
C LEU A 500 -13.23 -16.32 -20.26
N LEU A 501 -13.65 -16.84 -21.42
CA LEU A 501 -12.87 -16.84 -22.67
C LEU A 501 -13.53 -15.97 -23.73
N PHE A 502 -12.76 -15.06 -24.33
CA PHE A 502 -13.20 -14.24 -25.48
C PHE A 502 -12.68 -14.79 -26.81
N PHE A 503 -13.58 -14.96 -27.77
CA PHE A 503 -13.25 -15.30 -29.16
C PHE A 503 -13.58 -14.13 -30.09
N SER A 504 -12.58 -13.71 -30.87
CA SER A 504 -12.70 -12.61 -31.84
C SER A 504 -12.19 -13.06 -33.20
N VAL A 505 -12.81 -12.56 -34.27
CA VAL A 505 -12.34 -12.76 -35.65
C VAL A 505 -11.96 -11.40 -36.23
N LEU A 506 -10.80 -11.33 -36.91
CA LEU A 506 -10.33 -10.12 -37.57
C LEU A 506 -10.99 -9.99 -38.95
N ASP A 507 -11.79 -8.94 -39.16
CA ASP A 507 -12.30 -8.57 -40.48
C ASP A 507 -11.31 -7.65 -41.20
N ASN A 508 -10.49 -8.24 -42.07
CA ASN A 508 -9.47 -7.52 -42.83
C ASN A 508 -10.02 -6.59 -43.91
N LYS A 509 -11.33 -6.59 -44.22
CA LYS A 509 -11.89 -5.72 -45.27
C LYS A 509 -12.11 -4.28 -44.84
N LYS A 510 -12.17 -3.99 -43.53
CA LYS A 510 -12.32 -2.61 -43.00
C LYS A 510 -11.03 -1.99 -42.45
N SER A 511 -9.98 -2.79 -42.22
CA SER A 511 -8.77 -2.32 -41.53
C SER A 511 -7.81 -1.50 -42.40
N ILE A 512 -7.90 -1.61 -43.73
CA ILE A 512 -6.97 -0.98 -44.68
C ILE A 512 -7.25 0.53 -44.87
N GLU A 513 -8.51 0.97 -44.78
CA GLU A 513 -8.86 2.38 -45.09
C GLU A 513 -8.56 3.40 -43.97
N GLN A 514 -8.32 2.96 -42.73
CA GLN A 514 -8.23 3.88 -41.57
C GLN A 514 -7.06 3.62 -40.61
N GLY A 515 -6.14 2.70 -40.92
CA GLY A 515 -4.92 2.49 -40.12
C GLY A 515 -5.15 2.06 -38.67
N ARG A 516 -6.33 1.51 -38.36
CA ARG A 516 -6.75 1.10 -37.02
C ARG A 516 -7.29 -0.32 -37.07
N ILE A 517 -6.72 -1.22 -36.27
CA ILE A 517 -7.22 -2.59 -36.14
C ILE A 517 -8.59 -2.52 -35.43
N VAL A 518 -9.63 -2.97 -36.12
CA VAL A 518 -10.97 -3.14 -35.54
C VAL A 518 -11.23 -4.63 -35.39
N SER A 519 -10.94 -5.15 -34.20
CA SER A 519 -11.40 -6.48 -33.81
C SER A 519 -12.89 -6.41 -33.49
N THR A 520 -13.70 -7.24 -34.15
CA THR A 520 -15.06 -7.52 -33.72
C THR A 520 -15.03 -8.73 -32.78
N ILE A 521 -15.36 -8.49 -31.51
CA ILE A 521 -15.59 -9.54 -30.51
C ILE A 521 -16.84 -10.30 -30.96
N ASN A 522 -16.68 -11.58 -31.26
CA ASN A 522 -17.73 -12.37 -31.88
C ASN A 522 -18.40 -13.34 -30.90
N HIS A 523 -17.69 -13.81 -29.86
CA HIS A 523 -18.30 -14.69 -28.85
C HIS A 523 -17.57 -14.68 -27.50
N VAL A 524 -18.30 -15.05 -26.43
CA VAL A 524 -17.78 -15.18 -25.06
C VAL A 524 -18.40 -16.42 -24.40
N VAL A 525 -17.54 -17.24 -23.79
CA VAL A 525 -17.91 -18.53 -23.16
C VAL A 525 -17.19 -18.70 -21.82
N VAL A 526 -17.52 -19.75 -21.06
CA VAL A 526 -16.83 -20.11 -19.80
C VAL A 526 -16.11 -21.45 -19.97
N ALA A 527 -14.85 -21.52 -19.55
CA ALA A 527 -14.08 -22.75 -19.40
C ALA A 527 -13.96 -23.12 -17.91
N ASP A 528 -14.14 -24.40 -17.59
CA ASP A 528 -14.24 -24.86 -16.20
C ASP A 528 -13.38 -26.07 -15.84
N SER A 529 -12.96 -26.85 -16.83
CA SER A 529 -12.19 -28.07 -16.66
C SER A 529 -11.49 -28.45 -17.96
N TYR A 530 -10.57 -29.42 -17.90
CA TYR A 530 -9.93 -29.99 -19.08
C TYR A 530 -9.54 -31.45 -18.85
N SER A 531 -9.36 -32.19 -19.94
CA SER A 531 -8.80 -33.55 -19.97
C SER A 531 -7.67 -33.64 -20.99
N GLU A 532 -6.82 -34.66 -20.87
CA GLU A 532 -5.91 -35.04 -21.95
C GLU A 532 -6.70 -35.49 -23.20
N THR A 533 -6.09 -35.36 -24.37
CA THR A 533 -6.65 -35.84 -25.64
C THR A 533 -5.54 -36.16 -26.64
N SER A 534 -5.88 -36.88 -27.69
CA SER A 534 -5.02 -37.13 -28.86
C SER A 534 -5.69 -36.60 -30.14
N TYR A 535 -6.54 -35.58 -30.01
CA TYR A 535 -7.27 -34.98 -31.13
C TYR A 535 -6.30 -34.33 -32.12
N ALA A 536 -6.59 -34.47 -33.42
CA ALA A 536 -5.79 -33.88 -34.48
C ALA A 536 -6.71 -33.34 -35.58
N TYR A 537 -6.37 -32.18 -36.12
CA TYR A 537 -7.16 -31.47 -37.13
C TYR A 537 -6.25 -30.59 -37.97
N ASP A 538 -6.45 -30.59 -39.29
CA ASP A 538 -5.75 -29.72 -40.26
C ASP A 538 -4.20 -29.79 -40.19
N GLY A 539 -3.66 -30.96 -39.83
CA GLY A 539 -2.21 -31.18 -39.65
C GLY A 539 -1.66 -30.82 -38.27
N HIS A 540 -2.45 -30.17 -37.41
CA HIS A 540 -2.08 -29.87 -36.02
C HIS A 540 -2.60 -30.95 -35.06
N SER A 541 -1.87 -31.18 -33.96
CA SER A 541 -2.24 -32.10 -32.88
C SER A 541 -2.47 -31.35 -31.58
N PHE A 542 -3.37 -31.87 -30.74
CA PHE A 542 -3.79 -31.26 -29.47
C PHE A 542 -3.62 -32.27 -28.35
N ASN A 543 -3.03 -31.84 -27.24
CA ASN A 543 -2.78 -32.70 -26.08
C ASN A 543 -3.78 -32.48 -24.94
N TYR A 544 -4.58 -31.40 -24.96
CA TYR A 544 -5.69 -31.20 -24.03
C TYR A 544 -6.99 -30.75 -24.73
N ALA A 545 -8.12 -31.17 -24.16
CA ALA A 545 -9.46 -30.68 -24.49
C ALA A 545 -10.02 -29.94 -23.27
N VAL A 546 -10.22 -28.64 -23.40
CA VAL A 546 -10.82 -27.76 -22.38
C VAL A 546 -12.34 -27.77 -22.55
N ARG A 547 -13.08 -28.10 -21.49
CA ARG A 547 -14.55 -28.11 -21.50
C ARG A 547 -15.10 -26.68 -21.43
N ILE A 548 -16.10 -26.41 -22.25
CA ILE A 548 -16.70 -25.09 -22.44
C ILE A 548 -18.20 -25.11 -22.12
N TYR A 549 -18.67 -24.16 -21.31
CA TYR A 549 -20.06 -23.73 -21.25
C TYR A 549 -20.28 -22.60 -22.27
N ASP A 550 -21.06 -22.88 -23.30
CA ASP A 550 -21.49 -21.90 -24.30
C ASP A 550 -22.93 -21.44 -24.02
N SER A 551 -23.11 -20.13 -23.80
CA SER A 551 -24.43 -19.53 -23.58
C SER A 551 -25.39 -19.64 -24.77
N ASN A 552 -24.92 -19.89 -26.00
CA ASN A 552 -25.77 -20.19 -27.15
C ASN A 552 -26.34 -21.62 -27.08
N MET A 553 -25.65 -22.55 -26.42
CA MET A 553 -26.03 -23.96 -26.31
C MET A 553 -25.99 -24.43 -24.85
N PRO A 554 -26.80 -23.83 -23.95
CA PRO A 554 -26.55 -23.92 -22.52
C PRO A 554 -26.65 -25.33 -21.93
N ASN A 555 -27.42 -26.22 -22.58
CA ASN A 555 -27.61 -27.60 -22.16
C ASN A 555 -26.58 -28.57 -22.78
N ASN A 556 -25.63 -28.07 -23.59
CA ASN A 556 -24.62 -28.90 -24.25
C ASN A 556 -23.29 -28.86 -23.47
N ALA A 557 -23.06 -29.88 -22.65
CA ALA A 557 -21.80 -30.05 -21.90
C ALA A 557 -20.64 -30.63 -22.73
N ASN A 558 -20.87 -31.00 -24.00
CA ASN A 558 -19.90 -31.65 -24.88
C ASN A 558 -19.24 -30.67 -25.86
N VAL A 559 -19.06 -29.41 -25.45
CA VAL A 559 -18.38 -28.37 -26.23
C VAL A 559 -16.94 -28.23 -25.71
N TYR A 560 -15.96 -28.27 -26.61
CA TYR A 560 -14.54 -28.29 -26.24
C TYR A 560 -13.69 -27.33 -27.08
N LEU A 561 -12.74 -26.67 -26.41
CA LEU A 561 -11.60 -25.99 -27.01
C LEU A 561 -10.39 -26.94 -26.94
N TYR A 562 -9.85 -27.34 -28.09
CA TYR A 562 -8.65 -28.17 -28.15
C TYR A 562 -7.41 -27.27 -28.10
N VAL A 563 -6.42 -27.63 -27.28
CA VAL A 563 -5.17 -26.88 -27.11
C VAL A 563 -3.95 -27.79 -27.11
N ASN A 564 -2.82 -27.24 -27.60
CA ASN A 564 -1.51 -27.85 -27.52
C ASN A 564 -0.61 -27.01 -26.61
N LYS A 565 -0.25 -27.55 -25.44
CA LYS A 565 0.60 -26.87 -24.46
C LYS A 565 2.06 -26.66 -24.95
N ASP A 566 2.52 -27.48 -25.87
CA ASP A 566 3.92 -27.50 -26.32
C ASP A 566 4.15 -26.57 -27.52
N THR A 567 3.17 -26.43 -28.41
CA THR A 567 3.23 -25.52 -29.57
C THR A 567 2.49 -24.19 -29.34
N GLY A 568 1.52 -24.14 -28.43
CA GLY A 568 0.60 -23.01 -28.28
C GLY A 568 -0.57 -23.02 -29.26
N ASP A 569 -0.70 -24.05 -30.10
CA ASP A 569 -1.82 -24.17 -31.04
C ASP A 569 -3.15 -24.39 -30.32
N TRP A 570 -4.22 -23.88 -30.91
CA TRP A 570 -5.56 -24.06 -30.38
C TRP A 570 -6.61 -24.10 -31.50
N TYR A 571 -7.68 -24.84 -31.24
CA TYR A 571 -8.79 -25.06 -32.14
C TYR A 571 -10.11 -25.17 -31.40
N PHE A 572 -11.02 -24.25 -31.71
CA PHE A 572 -12.41 -24.33 -31.35
C PHE A 572 -13.20 -24.71 -32.61
N PRO A 573 -13.79 -25.92 -32.69
CA PRO A 573 -14.43 -26.41 -33.92
C PRO A 573 -15.69 -25.63 -34.33
N GLY A 574 -16.25 -24.81 -33.43
CA GLY A 574 -17.65 -24.41 -33.53
C GLY A 574 -18.56 -25.62 -33.30
N VAL A 575 -19.88 -25.43 -33.43
CA VAL A 575 -20.85 -26.53 -33.28
C VAL A 575 -21.69 -26.73 -34.55
N GLU A 576 -21.77 -25.73 -35.44
CA GLU A 576 -22.47 -25.82 -36.73
C GLU A 576 -21.76 -25.05 -37.86
N PRO A 577 -22.00 -25.37 -39.16
CA PRO A 577 -21.22 -24.86 -40.30
C PRO A 577 -21.19 -23.33 -40.49
N ASN A 578 -22.13 -22.60 -39.89
CA ASN A 578 -22.23 -21.15 -39.99
C ASN A 578 -21.83 -20.40 -38.69
N VAL A 579 -21.38 -21.11 -37.65
CA VAL A 579 -21.28 -20.57 -36.27
C VAL A 579 -19.91 -20.85 -35.63
N TYR A 580 -19.05 -19.84 -35.67
CA TYR A 580 -17.84 -19.63 -34.84
C TYR A 580 -16.76 -20.73 -34.78
N GLY A 581 -16.43 -21.40 -35.88
CA GLY A 581 -15.15 -22.14 -35.97
C GLY A 581 -13.95 -21.18 -35.92
N ALA A 582 -13.01 -21.42 -34.99
CA ALA A 582 -11.83 -20.56 -34.78
C ALA A 582 -10.55 -21.39 -34.51
N LYS A 583 -9.42 -21.00 -35.10
CA LYS A 583 -8.14 -21.75 -35.02
C LYS A 583 -6.92 -20.82 -35.11
N SER A 584 -5.82 -21.15 -34.41
CA SER A 584 -4.59 -20.31 -34.39
C SER A 584 -4.01 -20.03 -35.78
N TRP A 585 -4.16 -20.97 -36.73
CA TRP A 585 -3.55 -20.93 -38.06
C TRP A 585 -4.50 -20.54 -39.21
N ALA A 586 -5.58 -19.80 -38.96
CA ALA A 586 -6.45 -19.29 -40.02
C ALA A 586 -5.68 -18.38 -41.02
N VAL A 587 -5.43 -18.88 -42.23
CA VAL A 587 -4.43 -18.31 -43.15
C VAL A 587 -4.89 -17.00 -43.82
N ASP A 588 -6.18 -16.88 -44.14
CA ASP A 588 -6.73 -15.76 -44.92
C ASP A 588 -6.98 -14.47 -44.11
N THR A 589 -6.94 -14.54 -42.78
CA THR A 589 -7.19 -13.39 -41.88
C THR A 589 -5.94 -12.84 -41.21
N GLY A 590 -4.77 -13.46 -41.44
CA GLY A 590 -3.63 -13.29 -40.54
C GLY A 590 -3.83 -14.06 -39.24
N LYS A 591 -2.73 -14.25 -38.48
CA LYS A 591 -2.68 -15.09 -37.27
C LYS A 591 -3.82 -14.78 -36.30
N SER A 592 -4.55 -15.80 -35.87
CA SER A 592 -5.57 -15.67 -34.83
C SER A 592 -4.91 -15.69 -33.45
N TYR A 593 -5.25 -14.73 -32.61
CA TYR A 593 -4.71 -14.60 -31.25
C TYR A 593 -5.41 -15.55 -30.28
N PHE A 594 -4.69 -16.05 -29.27
CA PHE A 594 -5.26 -16.97 -28.28
C PHE A 594 -6.47 -16.31 -27.56
N PRO A 595 -7.55 -17.07 -27.26
CA PRO A 595 -8.74 -16.55 -26.58
C PRO A 595 -8.39 -15.82 -25.27
N MET A 596 -8.97 -14.65 -25.08
CA MET A 596 -8.58 -13.80 -23.94
C MET A 596 -9.16 -14.37 -22.64
N ILE A 597 -8.34 -14.43 -21.59
CA ILE A 597 -8.63 -15.10 -20.33
C ILE A 597 -9.02 -14.07 -19.28
N ILE A 598 -10.16 -14.23 -18.58
CA ILE A 598 -10.51 -13.48 -17.36
C ILE A 598 -11.10 -14.43 -16.30
N ASN A 599 -10.49 -14.48 -15.12
CA ASN A 599 -11.03 -15.15 -13.92
C ASN A 599 -11.07 -14.25 -12.68
N ASP A 600 -10.58 -12.99 -12.75
CA ASP A 600 -10.65 -12.03 -11.64
C ASP A 600 -12.09 -11.52 -11.43
N LEU A 601 -12.65 -11.82 -10.26
CA LEU A 601 -14.01 -11.48 -9.88
C LEU A 601 -14.23 -9.97 -9.67
N ASN A 602 -13.17 -9.20 -9.39
CA ASN A 602 -13.24 -7.74 -9.27
C ASN A 602 -13.33 -7.08 -10.65
N ILE A 603 -12.70 -7.67 -11.67
CA ILE A 603 -12.86 -7.25 -13.08
C ILE A 603 -14.26 -7.62 -13.59
N LEU A 604 -14.78 -8.80 -13.23
CA LEU A 604 -16.12 -9.25 -13.62
C LEU A 604 -17.26 -8.52 -12.88
N ASN A 605 -17.04 -8.03 -11.65
CA ASN A 605 -18.05 -7.33 -10.84
C ASN A 605 -17.45 -6.09 -10.10
N PRO A 606 -17.11 -5.01 -10.82
CA PRO A 606 -16.30 -3.91 -10.28
C PRO A 606 -17.08 -2.87 -9.43
N LYS A 607 -18.12 -3.29 -8.70
CA LYS A 607 -19.14 -2.38 -8.14
C LYS A 607 -18.66 -1.33 -7.12
N GLU A 608 -17.47 -1.46 -6.54
CA GLU A 608 -17.00 -0.60 -5.44
C GLU A 608 -15.51 -0.18 -5.54
N HIS A 609 -14.87 -0.35 -6.70
CA HIS A 609 -13.41 -0.20 -6.82
C HIS A 609 -12.97 0.88 -7.81
N ASP A 610 -11.76 1.41 -7.60
CA ASP A 610 -11.05 2.22 -8.58
C ASP A 610 -10.71 1.34 -9.81
N LEU A 611 -11.48 1.53 -10.88
CA LEU A 611 -11.38 0.79 -12.13
C LEU A 611 -10.04 0.99 -12.84
N GLU A 612 -9.42 2.16 -12.69
CA GLU A 612 -8.12 2.44 -13.28
C GLU A 612 -7.03 1.68 -12.51
N LEU A 613 -7.11 1.66 -11.18
CA LEU A 613 -6.23 0.86 -10.33
C LEU A 613 -6.39 -0.65 -10.57
N LEU A 614 -7.62 -1.18 -10.66
CA LEU A 614 -7.85 -2.60 -10.96
C LEU A 614 -7.22 -3.01 -12.30
N SER A 615 -7.36 -2.19 -13.34
CA SER A 615 -6.72 -2.44 -14.64
C SER A 615 -5.20 -2.48 -14.52
N LYS A 616 -4.61 -1.55 -13.79
CA LYS A 616 -3.14 -1.47 -13.62
C LYS A 616 -2.62 -2.65 -12.81
N ASN A 617 -3.33 -3.05 -11.76
CA ASN A 617 -3.01 -4.23 -10.95
C ASN A 617 -3.01 -5.50 -11.81
N TYR A 618 -4.02 -5.70 -12.66
CA TYR A 618 -4.09 -6.87 -13.56
C TYR A 618 -2.92 -6.92 -14.55
N PHE A 619 -2.61 -5.79 -15.22
CA PHE A 619 -1.43 -5.73 -16.10
C PHE A 619 -0.12 -5.94 -15.35
N ALA A 620 -0.01 -5.40 -14.13
CA ALA A 620 1.14 -5.65 -13.29
C ALA A 620 1.25 -7.14 -12.91
N GLN A 621 0.15 -7.85 -12.61
CA GLN A 621 0.14 -9.33 -12.44
C GLN A 621 0.67 -10.06 -13.69
N LEU A 622 0.17 -9.72 -14.88
CA LEU A 622 0.59 -10.38 -16.13
C LEU A 622 2.09 -10.16 -16.43
N ASN A 623 2.58 -8.95 -16.21
CA ASN A 623 3.99 -8.57 -16.36
C ASN A 623 4.88 -9.18 -15.27
N ALA A 624 4.36 -9.35 -14.04
CA ALA A 624 4.98 -10.14 -12.97
C ALA A 624 5.30 -11.53 -13.49
N HIS A 625 4.23 -12.20 -13.93
CA HIS A 625 4.21 -13.60 -14.26
C HIS A 625 5.17 -13.91 -15.42
N ALA A 626 5.18 -13.06 -16.44
CA ALA A 626 6.14 -13.15 -17.53
C ALA A 626 7.60 -13.02 -17.05
N ARG A 627 7.89 -12.05 -16.16
CA ARG A 627 9.24 -11.90 -15.58
C ARG A 627 9.62 -13.06 -14.65
N THR A 628 8.72 -13.51 -13.79
CA THR A 628 9.01 -14.53 -12.77
C THR A 628 9.14 -15.93 -13.37
N ASN A 629 8.38 -16.26 -14.42
CA ASN A 629 8.58 -17.48 -15.22
C ASN A 629 9.97 -17.50 -15.86
N ASN A 630 10.43 -16.36 -16.39
CA ASN A 630 11.74 -16.25 -17.01
C ASN A 630 12.90 -16.23 -15.99
N ALA A 631 12.60 -16.04 -14.70
CA ALA A 631 13.59 -15.83 -13.64
C ALA A 631 13.61 -16.92 -12.54
N ASP A 632 12.66 -17.86 -12.51
CA ASP A 632 12.58 -18.95 -11.51
C ASP A 632 12.70 -18.47 -10.03
N LEU A 633 12.05 -17.36 -9.69
CA LEU A 633 12.28 -16.70 -8.40
C LEU A 633 11.71 -17.48 -7.19
N LEU A 634 12.59 -17.71 -6.21
CA LEU A 634 12.33 -18.41 -4.95
C LEU A 634 12.67 -17.51 -3.75
N ILE A 635 11.74 -17.41 -2.80
CA ILE A 635 11.95 -16.83 -1.46
C ILE A 635 12.07 -17.99 -0.46
N LYS A 636 13.00 -17.90 0.51
CA LYS A 636 13.18 -18.93 1.55
C LYS A 636 13.29 -18.31 2.94
N SER A 637 12.87 -19.06 3.96
CA SER A 637 13.10 -18.74 5.37
C SER A 637 13.08 -20.03 6.20
N GLY A 638 14.23 -20.38 6.81
CA GLY A 638 14.40 -21.67 7.48
C GLY A 638 14.14 -22.85 6.54
N ALA A 639 13.22 -23.75 6.92
CA ALA A 639 12.78 -24.87 6.08
C ALA A 639 11.70 -24.49 5.05
N SER A 640 11.11 -23.29 5.16
CA SER A 640 10.03 -22.82 4.29
C SER A 640 10.58 -22.21 3.00
N GLN A 641 9.89 -22.47 1.89
CA GLN A 641 10.22 -21.93 0.57
C GLN A 641 8.96 -21.58 -0.20
N TRP A 642 8.99 -20.46 -0.92
CA TRP A 642 7.90 -19.97 -1.72
C TRP A 642 8.39 -19.59 -3.11
N SER A 643 7.82 -20.21 -4.14
CA SER A 643 8.04 -19.80 -5.52
C SER A 643 7.08 -18.66 -5.84
N ILE A 644 7.60 -17.53 -6.31
CA ILE A 644 6.75 -16.39 -6.67
C ILE A 644 5.81 -16.74 -7.82
N ASP A 645 6.24 -17.59 -8.77
CA ASP A 645 5.33 -18.11 -9.80
C ASP A 645 4.11 -18.83 -9.18
N LYS A 646 4.32 -19.68 -8.17
CA LYS A 646 3.21 -20.36 -7.48
C LYS A 646 2.30 -19.39 -6.72
N ILE A 647 2.88 -18.38 -6.06
CA ILE A 647 2.13 -17.31 -5.38
C ILE A 647 1.25 -16.54 -6.38
N LEU A 648 1.82 -16.12 -7.51
CA LEU A 648 1.12 -15.34 -8.54
C LEU A 648 0.07 -16.16 -9.32
N ARG A 649 0.21 -17.50 -9.37
CA ARG A 649 -0.79 -18.43 -9.93
C ARG A 649 -1.87 -18.84 -8.92
N ASP A 650 -1.95 -18.18 -7.76
CA ASP A 650 -2.89 -18.48 -6.66
C ASP A 650 -2.84 -19.96 -6.19
N LYS A 651 -1.67 -20.61 -6.33
CA LYS A 651 -1.46 -22.01 -5.95
C LYS A 651 -1.20 -22.13 -4.45
N ASN A 652 -2.22 -21.85 -3.65
CA ASN A 652 -2.28 -22.04 -2.19
C ASN A 652 -0.93 -21.82 -1.49
N SER A 653 -0.54 -20.56 -1.37
CA SER A 653 0.61 -20.12 -0.58
C SER A 653 0.15 -19.22 0.56
N ASP A 654 0.71 -19.41 1.75
CA ASP A 654 0.47 -18.56 2.95
C ASP A 654 1.03 -17.12 2.80
N VAL A 655 1.42 -16.74 1.59
CA VAL A 655 2.03 -15.46 1.20
C VAL A 655 1.05 -14.71 0.32
N SER A 656 0.64 -13.52 0.75
CA SER A 656 -0.25 -12.64 -0.03
C SER A 656 0.57 -11.58 -0.75
N PHE A 657 0.18 -11.21 -1.97
CA PHE A 657 0.85 -10.15 -2.74
C PHE A 657 -0.08 -8.95 -2.99
N SER A 658 0.53 -7.79 -3.22
CA SER A 658 -0.18 -6.54 -3.48
C SER A 658 0.60 -5.63 -4.43
N PHE A 659 -0.12 -4.70 -5.04
CA PHE A 659 0.39 -3.71 -5.98
C PHE A 659 0.47 -2.33 -5.33
N PRO A 660 1.48 -1.50 -5.68
CA PRO A 660 1.49 -0.10 -5.27
C PRO A 660 0.26 0.62 -5.84
N MET A 661 -0.48 1.31 -4.96
CA MET A 661 -1.74 1.98 -5.33
C MET A 661 -1.56 3.28 -6.12
N ASP A 662 -0.34 3.73 -6.39
CA ASP A 662 -0.06 5.04 -7.00
C ASP A 662 -0.32 5.08 -8.52
N GLY A 663 -0.64 3.93 -9.12
CA GLY A 663 -1.12 3.85 -10.49
C GLY A 663 -0.08 4.24 -11.54
N ALA A 664 1.22 4.24 -11.19
CA ALA A 664 2.26 4.16 -12.19
C ALA A 664 2.21 2.80 -12.89
N ILE A 665 2.64 2.72 -14.15
CA ILE A 665 3.02 1.43 -14.78
C ILE A 665 4.40 1.05 -14.21
N GLY A 666 4.41 0.78 -12.91
CA GLY A 666 5.56 0.36 -12.12
C GLY A 666 5.68 -1.15 -12.13
N ASN A 667 6.91 -1.66 -12.16
CA ASN A 667 7.20 -3.08 -12.35
C ASN A 667 7.29 -3.85 -11.02
N ASP A 668 6.77 -3.28 -9.95
CA ASP A 668 7.22 -3.56 -8.58
C ASP A 668 6.11 -4.26 -7.78
N PHE A 669 6.50 -5.28 -7.02
CA PHE A 669 5.58 -6.17 -6.29
C PHE A 669 5.86 -6.11 -4.80
N SER A 670 4.82 -6.06 -3.99
CA SER A 670 4.95 -6.23 -2.54
C SER A 670 4.42 -7.61 -2.14
N PHE A 671 5.32 -8.49 -1.70
CA PHE A 671 4.96 -9.76 -1.08
C PHE A 671 4.90 -9.57 0.43
N ASN A 672 3.82 -10.05 1.04
CA ASN A 672 3.60 -10.03 2.47
C ASN A 672 4.00 -11.40 3.00
N LEU A 673 5.22 -11.49 3.51
CA LEU A 673 5.80 -12.71 4.02
C LEU A 673 5.14 -13.08 5.37
N PRO A 674 5.08 -14.38 5.73
CA PRO A 674 4.19 -14.85 6.78
C PRO A 674 4.73 -14.66 8.20
N ASN A 675 5.95 -14.13 8.37
CA ASN A 675 6.49 -13.79 9.69
C ASN A 675 7.47 -12.62 9.60
N ASN A 676 7.19 -11.53 10.33
CA ASN A 676 8.08 -10.36 10.38
C ASN A 676 9.27 -10.53 11.34
N ASP A 677 9.34 -11.63 12.11
CA ASP A 677 10.44 -11.93 13.03
C ASP A 677 11.60 -12.72 12.35
N ASN A 678 11.41 -13.21 11.12
CA ASN A 678 12.34 -14.12 10.44
C ASN A 678 13.33 -13.42 9.50
N ASP A 679 14.51 -14.02 9.33
CA ASP A 679 15.39 -13.75 8.19
C ASP A 679 14.88 -14.45 6.90
N TYR A 680 15.17 -13.84 5.74
CA TYR A 680 14.73 -14.30 4.42
C TYR A 680 15.88 -14.29 3.40
N SER A 681 15.82 -15.21 2.42
CA SER A 681 16.67 -15.16 1.24
C SER A 681 15.86 -15.20 -0.06
N VAL A 682 16.45 -14.65 -1.12
CA VAL A 682 15.94 -14.65 -2.48
C VAL A 682 16.97 -15.31 -3.40
N GLU A 683 16.50 -16.26 -4.22
CA GLU A 683 17.25 -16.91 -5.29
C GLU A 683 16.51 -16.68 -6.61
N THR A 684 17.22 -16.27 -7.65
CA THR A 684 16.64 -15.98 -8.98
C THR A 684 17.68 -16.11 -10.09
N LYS A 685 17.23 -16.49 -11.29
CA LYS A 685 18.02 -16.51 -12.53
C LYS A 685 17.93 -15.17 -13.26
N GLY A 686 18.45 -14.10 -12.65
CA GLY A 686 18.39 -12.78 -13.28
C GLY A 686 19.05 -11.65 -12.50
N GLN A 687 18.64 -10.44 -12.86
CA GLN A 687 18.93 -9.22 -12.08
C GLN A 687 18.26 -9.30 -10.71
N TYR A 688 18.91 -8.71 -9.72
CA TYR A 688 18.34 -8.48 -8.40
C TYR A 688 17.92 -7.02 -8.32
N ASP A 689 16.66 -6.78 -8.01
CA ASP A 689 16.17 -5.48 -7.58
C ASP A 689 15.06 -5.74 -6.56
N TYR A 690 15.48 -6.05 -5.33
CA TYR A 690 14.61 -6.55 -4.28
C TYR A 690 14.85 -5.80 -2.99
N ALA A 691 13.76 -5.50 -2.30
CA ALA A 691 13.79 -4.94 -0.96
C ALA A 691 12.82 -5.70 -0.05
N LEU A 692 13.16 -5.74 1.23
CA LEU A 692 12.32 -6.30 2.28
C LEU A 692 12.05 -5.23 3.33
N HIS A 693 10.76 -5.07 3.64
CA HIS A 693 10.25 -4.16 4.65
C HIS A 693 9.84 -4.97 5.88
N TYR A 694 10.44 -4.65 7.01
CA TYR A 694 9.96 -5.00 8.34
C TYR A 694 9.21 -3.76 8.93
N PRO A 695 8.48 -3.89 10.05
CA PRO A 695 7.82 -2.74 10.68
C PRO A 695 8.77 -1.61 11.12
N ASP A 696 10.04 -1.95 11.35
CA ASP A 696 11.11 -1.18 11.99
C ASP A 696 12.40 -1.10 11.13
N ALA A 697 12.41 -1.72 9.94
CA ALA A 697 13.58 -1.83 9.08
C ALA A 697 13.24 -1.89 7.58
N TYR A 698 14.12 -1.36 6.74
CA TYR A 698 14.06 -1.48 5.30
C TYR A 698 15.44 -1.84 4.75
N VAL A 699 15.53 -2.98 4.06
CA VAL A 699 16.78 -3.52 3.51
C VAL A 699 16.62 -3.84 2.04
N ALA A 700 17.62 -3.51 1.22
CA ALA A 700 17.53 -3.64 -0.23
C ALA A 700 18.83 -4.10 -0.90
N VAL A 701 18.68 -4.82 -2.00
CA VAL A 701 19.72 -5.26 -2.93
C VAL A 701 19.34 -4.85 -4.34
N LYS A 702 20.27 -4.23 -5.05
CA LYS A 702 20.28 -4.13 -6.51
C LYS A 702 21.54 -4.79 -7.04
N ALA A 703 21.45 -5.65 -8.05
CA ALA A 703 22.62 -6.25 -8.72
C ALA A 703 22.33 -6.68 -10.17
N ASP A 704 23.33 -6.58 -11.04
CA ASP A 704 23.22 -7.00 -12.44
C ASP A 704 22.95 -8.51 -12.56
N LYS A 705 23.53 -9.33 -11.67
CA LYS A 705 23.30 -10.78 -11.53
C LYS A 705 23.97 -11.30 -10.26
N ALA A 706 23.32 -12.19 -9.53
CA ALA A 706 23.88 -12.93 -8.39
C ALA A 706 23.28 -14.34 -8.26
N ASP A 707 23.85 -15.19 -7.40
CA ASP A 707 23.30 -16.53 -7.11
C ASP A 707 22.20 -16.45 -6.03
N SER A 708 22.39 -15.61 -5.01
CA SER A 708 21.37 -15.32 -3.99
C SER A 708 21.59 -13.98 -3.28
N ALA A 709 20.53 -13.48 -2.65
CA ALA A 709 20.56 -12.35 -1.71
C ALA A 709 19.91 -12.75 -0.38
N THR A 710 20.41 -12.22 0.74
CA THR A 710 19.84 -12.49 2.08
C THR A 710 19.53 -11.20 2.81
N PHE A 711 18.41 -11.18 3.52
CA PHE A 711 17.86 -10.04 4.25
C PHE A 711 17.54 -10.48 5.68
N SER A 712 18.05 -9.75 6.67
CA SER A 712 17.79 -10.01 8.09
C SER A 712 17.04 -8.87 8.72
N ARG A 713 16.20 -9.17 9.71
CA ARG A 713 15.47 -8.14 10.49
C ARG A 713 16.41 -7.12 11.11
N ASN A 714 17.60 -7.54 11.54
CA ASN A 714 18.59 -6.68 12.20
C ASN A 714 19.35 -5.74 11.23
N GLY A 715 18.81 -5.48 10.03
CA GLY A 715 19.42 -4.60 9.02
C GLY A 715 20.61 -5.24 8.28
N ASN A 716 20.81 -6.55 8.40
CA ASN A 716 21.89 -7.22 7.70
C ASN A 716 21.45 -7.60 6.29
N VAL A 717 22.32 -7.34 5.32
CA VAL A 717 22.08 -7.59 3.89
C VAL A 717 23.29 -8.29 3.32
N ALA A 718 23.10 -9.34 2.52
CA ALA A 718 24.21 -9.97 1.80
C ALA A 718 23.81 -10.33 0.37
N LEU A 719 24.84 -10.45 -0.47
CA LEU A 719 24.78 -10.86 -1.86
C LEU A 719 25.88 -11.88 -2.10
N THR A 720 25.54 -13.01 -2.74
CA THR A 720 26.45 -14.13 -2.98
C THR A 720 26.46 -14.47 -4.47
N GLY A 721 27.63 -14.76 -5.03
CA GLY A 721 27.74 -15.12 -6.45
C GLY A 721 27.56 -13.96 -7.42
N ASN A 722 27.73 -12.71 -6.98
CA ASN A 722 27.56 -11.52 -7.83
C ASN A 722 28.49 -11.53 -9.04
N SER A 723 27.96 -11.17 -10.20
CA SER A 723 28.71 -11.01 -11.45
C SER A 723 28.31 -9.72 -12.19
N GLY A 724 28.65 -8.57 -11.61
CA GLY A 724 28.40 -7.25 -12.19
C GLY A 724 28.34 -6.16 -11.13
N LYS A 725 27.68 -5.04 -11.44
CA LYS A 725 27.44 -3.95 -10.49
C LYS A 725 26.44 -4.39 -9.43
N TYR A 726 26.65 -3.90 -8.21
CA TYR A 726 25.74 -4.11 -7.09
C TYR A 726 25.56 -2.83 -6.25
N THR A 727 24.51 -2.84 -5.44
CA THR A 727 24.29 -1.92 -4.32
C THR A 727 23.50 -2.66 -3.23
N LEU A 728 24.03 -2.70 -2.01
CA LEU A 728 23.36 -3.16 -0.81
C LEU A 728 23.00 -1.92 0.03
N SER A 729 21.80 -1.89 0.59
CA SER A 729 21.29 -0.77 1.42
C SER A 729 20.57 -1.28 2.66
N SER A 730 20.76 -0.59 3.79
CA SER A 730 20.03 -0.84 5.03
C SER A 730 19.62 0.47 5.69
N THR A 731 18.34 0.54 6.05
CA THR A 731 17.70 1.58 6.86
C THR A 731 17.09 0.89 8.08
N LEU A 732 17.37 1.40 9.27
CA LEU A 732 16.72 0.95 10.51
C LEU A 732 16.09 2.15 11.20
N ASP A 733 14.88 2.00 11.74
CA ASP A 733 14.29 3.03 12.59
C ASP A 733 15.04 3.15 13.94
N SER A 734 15.71 2.07 14.36
CA SER A 734 16.67 2.04 15.48
C SER A 734 18.10 2.50 15.10
N ALA A 735 18.32 3.05 13.89
CA ALA A 735 19.63 3.56 13.48
C ALA A 735 20.02 4.81 14.29
N LYS A 736 20.86 4.60 15.31
CA LYS A 736 21.47 5.68 16.10
C LYS A 736 22.49 6.44 15.26
N GLY A 737 22.41 7.76 15.33
CA GLY A 737 23.28 8.69 14.59
C GLY A 737 22.55 9.56 13.58
N PRO A 738 23.29 10.40 12.82
CA PRO A 738 22.74 11.41 11.93
C PRO A 738 22.36 10.87 10.53
N TRP A 739 22.51 9.56 10.29
CA TRP A 739 22.26 8.89 9.01
C TRP A 739 21.31 7.71 9.21
N PHE A 740 20.19 7.70 8.48
CA PHE A 740 19.17 6.66 8.59
C PHE A 740 19.47 5.45 7.71
N THR A 741 19.94 5.70 6.48
CA THR A 741 20.22 4.68 5.48
C THR A 741 21.72 4.62 5.20
N TYR A 742 22.32 3.44 5.31
CA TYR A 742 23.69 3.17 4.86
C TYR A 742 23.66 2.26 3.65
N SER A 743 24.61 2.44 2.72
CA SER A 743 24.73 1.61 1.53
C SER A 743 26.18 1.34 1.15
N VAL A 744 26.42 0.24 0.45
CA VAL A 744 27.68 -0.05 -0.26
C VAL A 744 27.38 -0.46 -1.70
N SER A 745 28.17 0.06 -2.63
CA SER A 745 28.08 -0.21 -4.06
C SER A 745 29.45 -0.51 -4.64
N GLY A 746 29.50 -1.23 -5.75
CA GLY A 746 30.73 -1.61 -6.43
C GLY A 746 30.46 -2.54 -7.61
N SER A 747 31.51 -3.16 -8.16
CA SER A 747 31.40 -4.09 -9.28
C SER A 747 32.35 -5.28 -9.24
N LYS A 748 33.35 -5.29 -8.33
CA LYS A 748 34.35 -6.36 -8.23
C LYS A 748 34.07 -7.43 -7.17
N ALA A 749 33.26 -7.14 -6.16
CA ALA A 749 32.92 -8.12 -5.12
C ALA A 749 31.99 -9.20 -5.70
N LYS A 750 32.36 -10.47 -5.51
CA LYS A 750 31.49 -11.61 -5.80
C LYS A 750 30.58 -11.89 -4.61
N ASP A 751 31.14 -11.85 -3.41
CA ASP A 751 30.44 -12.15 -2.17
C ASP A 751 30.62 -10.94 -1.24
N ILE A 752 29.50 -10.29 -0.87
CA ILE A 752 29.50 -9.07 -0.04
C ILE A 752 28.37 -9.07 0.98
N LYS A 753 28.66 -8.59 2.18
CA LYS A 753 27.73 -8.45 3.30
C LYS A 753 27.86 -7.08 3.96
N LEU A 754 26.72 -6.43 4.17
CA LEU A 754 26.53 -5.22 4.98
C LEU A 754 25.88 -5.65 6.31
N THR A 755 26.56 -5.41 7.43
CA THR A 755 26.13 -5.86 8.77
C THR A 755 26.03 -4.66 9.72
N LYS A 756 24.96 -4.52 10.51
CA LYS A 756 24.86 -3.42 11.49
C LYS A 756 25.92 -3.57 12.58
N ASN A 757 26.59 -2.48 12.96
CA ASN A 757 27.53 -2.47 14.09
C ASN A 757 27.50 -1.13 14.85
N GLY A 758 26.97 -1.12 16.08
CA GLY A 758 26.83 0.11 16.88
C GLY A 758 26.10 1.20 16.11
N ASP A 759 26.69 2.39 15.99
CA ASP A 759 26.16 3.54 15.22
C ASP A 759 26.48 3.46 13.71
N GLY A 760 27.29 2.48 13.30
CA GLY A 760 27.74 2.27 11.92
C GLY A 760 27.34 0.92 11.35
N TYR A 761 28.11 0.50 10.35
CA TYR A 761 27.99 -0.80 9.66
C TYR A 761 29.37 -1.37 9.34
N ILE A 762 29.52 -2.69 9.46
CA ILE A 762 30.67 -3.43 8.92
C ILE A 762 30.29 -3.96 7.54
N VAL A 763 31.15 -3.70 6.56
CA VAL A 763 31.10 -4.34 5.25
C VAL A 763 32.21 -5.38 5.14
N GLU A 764 31.81 -6.60 4.84
CA GLU A 764 32.69 -7.74 4.60
C GLU A 764 32.55 -8.19 3.13
N ALA A 765 33.65 -8.31 2.40
CA ALA A 765 33.63 -8.82 1.03
C ALA A 765 34.93 -9.54 0.63
N ASP A 766 34.87 -10.28 -0.47
CA ASP A 766 36.05 -10.88 -1.12
C ASP A 766 36.96 -9.82 -1.78
N ASN A 767 36.39 -8.72 -2.29
CA ASN A 767 37.12 -7.63 -2.94
C ASN A 767 36.45 -6.24 -2.75
N LEU A 768 37.10 -5.33 -2.05
CA LEU A 768 36.63 -3.95 -1.80
C LEU A 768 37.40 -2.87 -2.60
N THR A 769 38.20 -3.23 -3.61
CA THR A 769 39.03 -2.27 -4.38
C THR A 769 38.25 -1.35 -5.34
N ASP A 770 36.92 -1.41 -5.36
CA ASP A 770 36.05 -0.42 -6.01
C ASP A 770 34.82 -0.06 -5.17
N ALA A 771 34.88 -0.33 -3.86
CA ALA A 771 33.77 -0.12 -2.96
C ALA A 771 33.50 1.37 -2.73
N ARG A 772 32.24 1.75 -2.93
CA ARG A 772 31.73 3.08 -2.62
C ARG A 772 30.63 2.96 -1.58
N PHE A 773 30.91 3.49 -0.40
CA PHE A 773 29.97 3.61 0.70
C PHE A 773 29.17 4.90 0.58
N SER A 774 27.95 4.89 1.09
CA SER A 774 27.16 6.10 1.27
C SER A 774 26.30 6.01 2.52
N ALA A 775 25.88 7.17 3.01
CA ALA A 775 24.89 7.28 4.07
C ALA A 775 23.98 8.48 3.79
N ASN A 776 22.68 8.33 4.08
CA ASN A 776 21.63 9.31 3.75
C ASN A 776 20.72 9.57 4.96
N ASN A 777 20.29 10.82 5.11
CA ASN A 777 19.42 11.27 6.20
C ASN A 777 18.14 11.98 5.72
N LYS A 778 17.62 11.58 4.55
CA LYS A 778 16.53 12.22 3.79
C LYS A 778 16.86 13.61 3.21
N GLU A 779 17.67 14.43 3.88
CA GLU A 779 18.03 15.78 3.41
C GLU A 779 19.32 15.78 2.56
N GLU A 780 20.35 15.05 2.98
CA GLU A 780 21.60 14.92 2.25
C GLU A 780 22.13 13.47 2.22
N THR A 781 23.06 13.23 1.29
CA THR A 781 23.81 11.97 1.16
C THR A 781 25.29 12.27 1.25
N LYS A 782 26.02 11.58 2.13
CA LYS A 782 27.49 11.52 2.08
C LYS A 782 27.90 10.26 1.33
N THR A 783 29.00 10.36 0.60
CA THR A 783 29.61 9.21 -0.07
C THR A 783 31.07 9.14 0.30
N LEU A 784 31.61 7.93 0.38
CA LEU A 784 33.01 7.66 0.67
C LEU A 784 33.49 6.54 -0.25
N SER A 785 34.45 6.86 -1.13
CA SER A 785 35.11 5.85 -1.97
C SER A 785 36.30 5.25 -1.24
N VAL A 786 36.44 3.94 -1.30
CA VAL A 786 37.54 3.20 -0.67
C VAL A 786 38.15 2.26 -1.71
N ASP A 787 39.48 2.30 -1.82
CA ASP A 787 40.26 1.30 -2.52
C ASP A 787 41.15 0.61 -1.48
N THR A 788 40.82 -0.63 -1.15
CA THR A 788 41.51 -1.39 -0.09
C THR A 788 41.57 -2.88 -0.42
N SER A 789 42.65 -3.52 0.02
CA SER A 789 42.80 -4.98 0.05
C SER A 789 42.25 -5.62 1.33
N ALA A 790 41.80 -4.82 2.30
CA ALA A 790 41.13 -5.32 3.49
C ALA A 790 39.80 -5.98 3.14
N LYS A 791 39.49 -7.11 3.77
CA LYS A 791 38.23 -7.85 3.58
C LYS A 791 37.08 -7.33 4.44
N LYS A 792 37.38 -6.55 5.48
CA LYS A 792 36.42 -5.94 6.40
C LYS A 792 36.71 -4.46 6.55
N VAL A 793 35.68 -3.64 6.47
CA VAL A 793 35.73 -2.18 6.67
C VAL A 793 34.53 -1.78 7.52
N GLU A 794 34.75 -1.08 8.62
CA GLU A 794 33.67 -0.39 9.34
C GLU A 794 33.46 0.99 8.72
N VAL A 795 32.20 1.37 8.52
CA VAL A 795 31.80 2.70 8.07
C VAL A 795 30.81 3.28 9.08
N LYS A 796 31.13 4.46 9.61
CA LYS A 796 30.31 5.20 10.59
C LYS A 796 30.45 6.70 10.41
N ALA A 797 29.64 7.47 11.13
CA ALA A 797 29.80 8.91 11.20
C ALA A 797 31.11 9.30 11.91
N ASP A 798 31.68 10.46 11.56
CA ASP A 798 32.73 11.11 12.35
C ASP A 798 32.17 11.62 13.70
N GLU A 799 33.06 12.00 14.63
CA GLU A 799 32.67 12.60 15.92
C GLU A 799 31.77 13.83 15.77
N SER A 800 31.86 14.54 14.64
CA SER A 800 31.02 15.72 14.37
C SER A 800 29.64 15.37 13.80
N GLY A 801 29.37 14.11 13.48
CA GLY A 801 28.11 13.64 12.89
C GLY A 801 27.84 14.13 11.46
N ARG A 802 28.83 14.67 10.75
CA ARG A 802 28.65 15.33 9.44
C ARG A 802 29.39 14.66 8.30
N ASN A 803 30.32 13.76 8.60
CA ASN A 803 31.15 13.07 7.62
C ASN A 803 31.07 11.55 7.83
N LEU A 804 31.51 10.79 6.83
CA LEU A 804 31.70 9.35 6.95
C LEU A 804 33.19 9.05 7.09
N VAL A 805 33.49 8.10 7.95
CA VAL A 805 34.82 7.55 8.17
C VAL A 805 34.76 6.06 7.90
N ALA A 806 35.70 5.57 7.09
CA ALA A 806 35.93 4.15 6.85
C ALA A 806 37.21 3.74 7.56
N SER A 807 37.14 2.69 8.37
CA SER A 807 38.25 2.16 9.17
C SER A 807 38.39 0.65 9.00
N ILE A 808 39.58 0.14 9.31
CA ILE A 808 39.89 -1.29 9.33
C ILE A 808 40.41 -1.71 10.70
N ASP A 809 40.13 -2.95 11.06
CA ASP A 809 40.87 -3.71 12.07
C ASP A 809 42.23 -4.10 11.46
N LYS A 810 43.32 -3.61 12.05
CA LYS A 810 44.68 -3.85 11.52
C LYS A 810 45.48 -4.87 12.35
N ASP A 811 45.20 -5.01 13.64
CA ASP A 811 45.92 -5.93 14.53
C ASP A 811 45.14 -7.21 14.85
N GLY A 812 43.85 -7.27 14.49
CA GLY A 812 42.97 -8.42 14.67
C GLY A 812 42.25 -8.45 16.01
N ASP A 813 42.23 -7.35 16.78
CA ASP A 813 41.61 -7.30 18.10
C ASP A 813 40.07 -7.11 18.07
N GLY A 814 39.50 -6.91 16.89
CA GLY A 814 38.06 -6.71 16.65
C GLY A 814 37.60 -5.25 16.67
N LYS A 815 38.49 -4.29 16.93
CA LYS A 815 38.21 -2.85 16.79
C LYS A 815 38.56 -2.37 15.38
N PHE A 816 38.03 -1.20 15.02
CA PHE A 816 38.25 -0.57 13.71
C PHE A 816 38.85 0.82 13.91
N GLU A 817 40.06 0.86 14.46
CA GLU A 817 40.82 2.06 14.83
C GLU A 817 41.64 2.65 13.68
N THR A 818 42.03 1.84 12.69
CA THR A 818 42.84 2.32 11.56
C THR A 818 41.97 2.96 10.47
N VAL A 819 41.79 4.28 10.53
CA VAL A 819 41.08 5.05 9.48
C VAL A 819 41.79 4.94 8.13
N ILE A 820 41.07 4.50 7.10
CA ILE A 820 41.56 4.37 5.71
C ILE A 820 40.94 5.39 4.75
N ALA A 821 39.75 5.92 5.04
CA ALA A 821 39.16 7.02 4.27
C ALA A 821 38.22 7.89 5.12
N ASP A 822 38.07 9.16 4.73
CA ASP A 822 37.32 10.18 5.46
C ASP A 822 36.70 11.17 4.47
N SER A 823 35.37 11.32 4.49
CA SER A 823 34.66 12.17 3.51
C SER A 823 34.91 13.66 3.71
N SER A 824 35.38 14.12 4.87
CA SER A 824 35.76 15.52 5.10
C SER A 824 37.01 15.94 4.32
N LYS A 825 37.84 14.95 3.95
CA LYS A 825 39.10 15.13 3.22
C LYS A 825 38.95 14.89 1.71
N GLN A 826 37.76 14.51 1.25
CA GLN A 826 37.49 14.28 -0.16
C GLN A 826 37.19 15.61 -0.87
N SER A 827 38.16 16.13 -1.63
CA SER A 827 38.04 17.42 -2.32
C SER A 827 36.90 17.45 -3.33
N VAL A 828 35.81 18.17 -3.00
CA VAL A 828 34.67 18.37 -3.90
C VAL A 828 35.04 19.34 -5.01
N VAL A 829 35.11 18.86 -6.25
CA VAL A 829 35.49 19.69 -7.40
C VAL A 829 34.28 20.52 -7.86
N THR A 830 34.41 21.84 -7.83
CA THR A 830 33.36 22.72 -8.37
C THR A 830 33.37 22.68 -9.89
N VAL A 831 32.20 22.50 -10.50
CA VAL A 831 32.00 22.41 -11.96
C VAL A 831 30.89 23.33 -12.44
N GLU A 832 31.07 23.87 -13.63
CA GLU A 832 30.07 24.68 -14.31
C GLU A 832 29.32 23.81 -15.34
N PRO A 833 27.99 23.72 -15.29
CA PRO A 833 27.23 22.94 -16.26
C PRO A 833 27.13 23.69 -17.60
N LYS A 834 27.22 22.96 -18.71
CA LYS A 834 27.12 23.53 -20.06
C LYS A 834 25.67 23.46 -20.53
N ALA A 835 25.18 24.53 -21.14
CA ALA A 835 23.84 24.54 -21.72
C ALA A 835 23.72 23.53 -22.89
N PRO A 836 22.64 22.73 -22.96
CA PRO A 836 22.30 21.98 -24.16
C PRO A 836 21.99 22.92 -25.33
N SER A 837 22.34 22.50 -26.54
CA SER A 837 22.07 23.23 -27.78
C SER A 837 20.88 22.62 -28.52
N ARG A 838 20.10 23.45 -29.23
CA ARG A 838 18.99 22.98 -30.06
C ARG A 838 19.19 23.41 -31.52
N VAL A 839 18.93 22.50 -32.45
CA VAL A 839 18.86 22.76 -33.90
C VAL A 839 17.59 22.11 -34.44
N GLY A 840 16.66 22.90 -34.98
CA GLY A 840 15.36 22.40 -35.43
C GLY A 840 14.57 21.76 -34.27
N ASN A 841 14.25 20.48 -34.40
CA ASN A 841 13.59 19.68 -33.38
C ASN A 841 14.54 18.84 -32.51
N THR A 842 15.86 18.93 -32.70
CA THR A 842 16.84 18.12 -31.96
C THR A 842 17.54 18.95 -30.88
N VAL A 843 17.60 18.41 -29.65
CA VAL A 843 18.33 18.96 -28.50
C VAL A 843 19.55 18.09 -28.21
N SER A 844 20.75 18.63 -28.40
CA SER A 844 22.03 17.95 -28.13
C SER A 844 22.46 18.17 -26.68
N ILE A 845 22.58 17.08 -25.93
CA ILE A 845 22.95 17.06 -24.51
C ILE A 845 24.49 17.04 -24.39
N PRO A 846 25.11 18.01 -23.68
CA PRO A 846 26.56 18.16 -23.65
C PRO A 846 27.20 17.19 -22.66
N SER A 847 28.37 16.65 -23.01
CA SER A 847 29.20 15.90 -22.06
C SER A 847 30.08 16.85 -21.25
N VAL A 848 29.85 16.93 -19.95
CA VAL A 848 30.67 17.72 -19.00
C VAL A 848 31.12 16.79 -17.87
N LYS A 849 32.44 16.70 -17.65
CA LYS A 849 33.00 15.85 -16.58
C LYS A 849 32.50 16.33 -15.22
N GLY A 850 31.83 15.44 -14.48
CA GLY A 850 31.26 15.79 -13.18
C GLY A 850 29.83 16.33 -13.21
N VAL A 851 29.14 16.30 -14.37
CA VAL A 851 27.74 16.74 -14.48
C VAL A 851 26.91 15.69 -15.23
N SER A 852 25.78 15.31 -14.65
CA SER A 852 24.73 14.52 -15.30
C SER A 852 23.61 15.43 -15.75
N TYR A 853 22.96 15.12 -16.87
CA TYR A 853 21.78 15.83 -17.34
C TYR A 853 20.59 14.87 -17.25
N VAL A 854 19.49 15.33 -16.66
CA VAL A 854 18.26 14.53 -16.49
C VAL A 854 17.04 15.28 -17.03
N ASP A 855 15.94 14.57 -17.32
CA ASP A 855 14.65 15.17 -17.65
C ASP A 855 13.86 15.62 -16.41
N GLY A 856 12.64 16.15 -16.63
CA GLY A 856 11.74 16.59 -15.57
C GLY A 856 11.22 15.45 -14.67
N GLN A 857 11.47 14.20 -15.05
CA GLN A 857 11.11 12.97 -14.37
C GLN A 857 12.34 12.27 -13.74
N GLY A 858 13.54 12.83 -13.92
CA GLY A 858 14.80 12.33 -13.34
C GLY A 858 15.56 11.31 -14.20
N LYS A 859 15.12 11.02 -15.44
CA LYS A 859 15.78 10.08 -16.34
C LYS A 859 17.03 10.71 -16.97
N VAL A 860 18.15 10.00 -16.99
CA VAL A 860 19.43 10.49 -17.54
C VAL A 860 19.36 10.66 -19.07
N LEU A 861 19.72 11.84 -19.54
CA LEU A 861 19.77 12.24 -20.94
C LEU A 861 21.22 12.20 -21.47
N LYS A 862 21.40 11.70 -22.70
CA LYS A 862 22.70 11.61 -23.39
C LYS A 862 22.52 11.73 -24.90
N GLY A 863 23.49 12.35 -25.59
CA GLY A 863 23.47 12.48 -27.04
C GLY A 863 22.38 13.45 -27.53
N ASP A 864 21.81 13.16 -28.69
CA ASP A 864 20.77 13.96 -29.32
C ASP A 864 19.37 13.45 -28.96
N VAL A 865 18.52 14.34 -28.47
CA VAL A 865 17.11 14.08 -28.15
C VAL A 865 16.24 14.77 -29.19
N VAL A 866 15.56 13.99 -30.03
CA VAL A 866 14.63 14.50 -31.04
C VAL A 866 13.26 14.71 -30.42
N LEU A 867 12.71 15.92 -30.56
CA LEU A 867 11.39 16.31 -30.06
C LEU A 867 10.34 16.19 -31.16
N HIS A 868 9.14 15.80 -30.77
CA HIS A 868 7.94 15.81 -31.61
C HIS A 868 7.14 17.11 -31.44
N ARG A 869 6.19 17.38 -32.34
CA ARG A 869 5.40 18.62 -32.35
C ARG A 869 4.57 18.77 -31.07
N GLY A 870 4.77 19.88 -30.36
CA GLY A 870 4.13 20.14 -29.07
C GLY A 870 4.81 19.50 -27.87
N GLU A 871 5.86 18.70 -28.08
CA GLU A 871 6.64 18.10 -27.00
C GLU A 871 7.51 19.15 -26.30
N THR A 872 7.63 19.02 -24.97
CA THR A 872 8.47 19.86 -24.13
C THR A 872 9.45 19.00 -23.33
N LEU A 873 10.74 19.21 -23.55
CA LEU A 873 11.82 18.61 -22.78
C LEU A 873 12.40 19.63 -21.81
N THR A 874 12.23 19.38 -20.51
CA THR A 874 13.07 20.02 -19.48
C THR A 874 14.36 19.21 -19.34
N VAL A 875 15.50 19.89 -19.33
CA VAL A 875 16.83 19.33 -19.09
C VAL A 875 17.40 20.00 -17.85
N LYS A 876 17.78 19.20 -16.85
CA LYS A 876 18.34 19.66 -15.58
C LYS A 876 19.73 19.09 -15.37
N ALA A 877 20.71 19.95 -15.15
CA ALA A 877 22.05 19.57 -14.72
C ALA A 877 22.05 19.21 -13.23
N GLN A 878 22.69 18.10 -12.91
CA GLN A 878 22.97 17.63 -11.56
C GLN A 878 24.48 17.39 -11.44
N ALA A 879 25.10 17.81 -10.34
CA ALA A 879 26.48 17.43 -10.08
C ALA A 879 26.56 15.91 -9.90
N GLN A 880 27.56 15.28 -10.52
CA GLN A 880 27.90 13.90 -10.25
C GLN A 880 28.68 13.83 -8.93
N ASP A 881 28.56 12.70 -8.26
CA ASP A 881 29.35 12.27 -7.11
C ASP A 881 30.83 12.73 -7.12
N GLY A 882 31.23 13.50 -6.10
CA GLY A 882 32.56 14.11 -5.99
C GLY A 882 32.67 15.53 -6.58
N TYR A 883 31.59 16.04 -7.17
CA TYR A 883 31.52 17.37 -7.76
C TYR A 883 30.39 18.22 -7.12
N LYS A 884 30.45 19.55 -7.32
CA LYS A 884 29.39 20.49 -6.94
C LYS A 884 29.15 21.50 -8.07
N LEU A 885 27.89 21.78 -8.39
CA LEU A 885 27.57 22.83 -9.37
C LEU A 885 27.96 24.21 -8.81
N GLN A 886 28.57 25.04 -9.65
CA GLN A 886 28.90 26.43 -9.31
C GLN A 886 27.64 27.22 -8.93
N SER A 887 27.66 27.86 -7.76
CA SER A 887 26.52 28.65 -7.27
C SER A 887 26.24 29.84 -8.18
N GLY A 888 24.95 30.12 -8.41
CA GLY A 888 24.49 31.22 -9.27
C GLY A 888 24.51 30.94 -10.78
N VAL A 889 24.99 29.77 -11.22
CA VAL A 889 24.95 29.38 -12.64
C VAL A 889 23.64 28.66 -12.98
N ARG A 890 23.11 28.90 -14.17
CA ARG A 890 21.90 28.25 -14.69
C ARG A 890 22.13 26.73 -14.84
N SER A 891 21.31 25.94 -14.17
CA SER A 891 21.35 24.47 -14.19
C SER A 891 20.10 23.81 -14.79
N GLU A 892 19.17 24.58 -15.36
CA GLU A 892 17.91 24.06 -15.90
C GLU A 892 17.50 24.80 -17.19
N TRP A 893 17.10 24.04 -18.20
CA TRP A 893 16.71 24.51 -19.53
C TRP A 893 15.43 23.79 -19.98
N THR A 894 14.58 24.47 -20.73
CA THR A 894 13.34 23.88 -21.26
C THR A 894 13.28 24.16 -22.75
N PHE A 895 13.03 23.12 -23.53
CA PHE A 895 12.96 23.15 -24.98
C PHE A 895 11.59 22.63 -25.42
N THR A 896 10.79 23.48 -26.07
CA THR A 896 9.50 23.09 -26.66
C THR A 896 9.61 23.15 -28.18
N TYR A 897 9.29 22.06 -28.88
CA TYR A 897 9.27 22.10 -30.35
C TYR A 897 7.93 22.64 -30.88
N GLN A 898 7.99 23.88 -31.33
CA GLN A 898 7.00 24.57 -32.16
C GLN A 898 7.74 25.05 -33.42
N ASP A 899 7.04 25.10 -34.55
CA ASP A 899 7.59 25.72 -35.77
C ASP A 899 7.58 27.25 -35.58
N GLU A 900 8.73 27.92 -35.75
CA GLU A 900 8.85 29.37 -35.56
C GLU A 900 9.11 30.13 -36.87
N THR A 901 8.32 31.20 -37.07
CA THR A 901 8.78 32.42 -37.73
C THR A 901 9.16 33.46 -36.65
N PRO A 902 10.19 34.32 -36.85
CA PRO A 902 10.97 34.82 -35.71
C PRO A 902 10.82 36.32 -35.39
N VAL A 903 10.87 36.71 -34.09
CA VAL A 903 11.29 38.02 -33.55
C VAL A 903 11.63 37.93 -32.02
N PRO A 904 12.31 38.91 -31.35
CA PRO A 904 13.31 38.61 -30.32
C PRO A 904 12.99 39.00 -28.85
N ASN A 905 13.98 38.77 -27.97
CA ASN A 905 13.94 38.68 -26.49
C ASN A 905 14.35 40.03 -25.78
N PRO A 906 14.56 40.12 -24.44
CA PRO A 906 13.65 40.66 -23.41
C PRO A 906 14.26 41.83 -22.58
N GLU A 907 13.64 42.23 -21.45
CA GLU A 907 14.35 42.70 -20.22
C GLU A 907 13.50 42.55 -18.92
N PRO A 908 14.08 42.61 -17.70
CA PRO A 908 13.57 41.87 -16.52
C PRO A 908 13.29 42.71 -15.23
N SER A 909 13.22 42.01 -14.08
CA SER A 909 13.46 42.49 -12.67
C SER A 909 12.20 42.59 -11.74
N PRO A 910 12.33 42.67 -10.39
CA PRO A 910 12.68 41.54 -9.52
C PRO A 910 11.72 41.36 -8.30
N SER A 911 11.97 40.34 -7.47
CA SER A 911 11.23 40.03 -6.23
C SER A 911 12.05 40.36 -4.97
N PRO A 912 11.41 40.80 -3.85
CA PRO A 912 11.96 40.63 -2.50
C PRO A 912 10.99 40.06 -1.44
N THR A 913 11.56 39.66 -0.30
CA THR A 913 11.02 38.69 0.69
C THR A 913 10.43 39.38 1.98
N PRO A 914 10.25 38.78 3.20
CA PRO A 914 8.93 38.61 3.85
C PRO A 914 8.75 39.27 5.26
N THR A 915 7.76 38.79 6.06
CA THR A 915 7.58 38.83 7.57
C THR A 915 6.46 39.77 8.08
N PRO A 916 5.70 39.50 9.18
CA PRO A 916 5.02 38.28 9.67
C PRO A 916 3.47 38.43 9.92
N THR A 917 2.82 37.38 10.42
CA THR A 917 1.35 37.14 10.56
C THR A 917 0.59 37.90 11.67
N PRO A 918 -0.70 38.24 11.45
CA PRO A 918 -1.79 37.73 12.31
C PRO A 918 -2.95 37.07 11.51
N SER A 919 -3.74 36.18 12.12
CA SER A 919 -4.81 35.42 11.44
C SER A 919 -6.11 36.24 11.25
N PRO A 920 -6.58 36.49 10.00
CA PRO A 920 -7.77 37.33 9.77
C PRO A 920 -9.11 36.57 9.67
N SER A 921 -10.19 37.23 10.10
CA SER A 921 -11.58 36.84 9.85
C SER A 921 -12.04 37.32 8.46
N VAL A 922 -12.67 36.45 7.68
CA VAL A 922 -13.00 36.71 6.26
C VAL A 922 -14.45 37.17 6.08
N THR A 923 -14.66 38.33 5.45
CA THR A 923 -15.97 38.84 5.01
C THR A 923 -16.46 38.10 3.76
N ALA A 924 -17.77 37.85 3.65
CA ALA A 924 -18.36 37.05 2.57
C ALA A 924 -19.25 37.89 1.62
N VAL A 925 -18.96 37.81 0.31
CA VAL A 925 -19.61 38.58 -0.78
C VAL A 925 -20.50 37.66 -1.63
N PRO A 926 -21.73 38.05 -1.99
CA PRO A 926 -22.60 37.24 -2.85
C PRO A 926 -22.11 37.20 -4.31
N VAL A 927 -22.09 36.01 -4.91
CA VAL A 927 -21.88 35.79 -6.35
C VAL A 927 -23.23 35.55 -7.01
N TYR A 928 -23.60 36.42 -7.94
CA TYR A 928 -24.79 36.31 -8.76
C TYR A 928 -24.55 35.40 -9.96
N ARG A 929 -25.58 34.65 -10.37
CA ARG A 929 -25.60 33.88 -11.61
C ARG A 929 -26.70 34.39 -12.52
N VAL A 930 -26.38 34.59 -13.79
CA VAL A 930 -27.34 34.92 -14.85
C VAL A 930 -27.24 33.93 -16.00
N TYR A 931 -28.36 33.62 -16.63
CA TYR A 931 -28.46 32.60 -17.68
C TYR A 931 -28.92 33.22 -19.01
N ASP A 932 -28.16 33.00 -20.08
CA ASP A 932 -28.61 33.32 -21.44
C ASP A 932 -29.37 32.14 -22.03
N ARG A 933 -30.63 32.39 -22.40
CA ARG A 933 -31.47 31.37 -23.03
C ARG A 933 -31.11 31.11 -24.50
N ASN A 934 -30.37 32.02 -25.15
CA ASN A 934 -30.01 31.90 -26.56
C ASN A 934 -28.75 31.04 -26.76
N SER A 935 -27.69 31.30 -25.98
CA SER A 935 -26.46 30.50 -26.00
C SER A 935 -26.48 29.28 -25.06
N GLY A 936 -27.34 29.27 -24.04
CA GLY A 936 -27.35 28.25 -22.98
C GLY A 936 -26.26 28.43 -21.91
N LEU A 937 -25.51 29.54 -21.97
CA LEU A 937 -24.41 29.84 -21.06
C LEU A 937 -24.89 30.46 -19.73
N HIS A 938 -24.10 30.26 -18.68
CA HIS A 938 -24.29 30.90 -17.37
C HIS A 938 -23.11 31.80 -17.08
N HIS A 939 -23.36 33.06 -16.72
CA HIS A 939 -22.33 34.02 -16.30
C HIS A 939 -22.37 34.21 -14.79
N TYR A 940 -21.18 34.32 -14.18
CA TYR A 940 -21.01 34.49 -12.74
C TYR A 940 -20.31 35.81 -12.42
N THR A 941 -20.91 36.61 -11.54
CA THR A 941 -20.36 37.92 -11.17
C THR A 941 -20.71 38.31 -9.73
N THR A 942 -19.78 38.97 -9.03
CA THR A 942 -20.07 39.68 -7.78
C THR A 942 -20.60 41.10 -8.02
N SER A 943 -20.49 41.62 -9.26
CA SER A 943 -21.02 42.92 -9.64
C SER A 943 -22.53 42.85 -9.86
N ARG A 944 -23.29 43.42 -8.91
CA ARG A 944 -24.73 43.64 -9.07
C ARG A 944 -25.06 44.43 -10.34
N ALA A 945 -24.23 45.41 -10.72
CA ALA A 945 -24.45 46.24 -11.90
C ALA A 945 -24.26 45.46 -13.22
N GLU A 946 -23.31 44.53 -13.27
CA GLU A 946 -23.09 43.66 -14.44
C GLU A 946 -24.27 42.69 -14.64
N ARG A 947 -24.72 42.06 -13.55
CA ARG A 947 -25.97 41.28 -13.52
C ARG A 947 -27.17 42.10 -14.02
N ASP A 948 -27.39 43.28 -13.44
CA ASP A 948 -28.52 44.16 -13.79
C ASP A 948 -28.43 44.70 -15.23
N HIS A 949 -27.24 44.73 -15.83
CA HIS A 949 -27.04 45.02 -17.24
C HIS A 949 -27.40 43.82 -18.13
N LEU A 950 -26.88 42.64 -17.85
CA LEU A 950 -27.17 41.41 -18.61
C LEU A 950 -28.66 41.05 -18.59
N VAL A 951 -29.33 41.27 -17.46
CA VAL A 951 -30.79 41.08 -17.33
C VAL A 951 -31.57 42.05 -18.24
N ARG A 952 -31.11 43.30 -18.39
CA ARG A 952 -31.69 44.26 -19.36
C ARG A 952 -31.40 43.88 -20.81
N LEU A 953 -30.37 43.08 -21.08
CA LEU A 953 -30.08 42.48 -22.38
C LEU A 953 -30.85 41.16 -22.62
N GLY A 954 -31.77 40.78 -21.72
CA GLY A 954 -32.65 39.62 -21.89
C GLY A 954 -32.19 38.33 -21.21
N TRP A 955 -31.07 38.36 -20.48
CA TRP A 955 -30.62 37.22 -19.68
C TRP A 955 -31.52 37.03 -18.45
N ARG A 956 -31.69 35.80 -17.96
CA ARG A 956 -32.47 35.52 -16.75
C ARG A 956 -31.60 35.69 -15.50
N ASP A 957 -32.00 36.55 -14.56
CA ASP A 957 -31.41 36.54 -13.21
C ASP A 957 -31.78 35.24 -12.50
N GLU A 958 -30.79 34.52 -11.98
CA GLU A 958 -30.96 33.34 -11.15
C GLU A 958 -30.62 33.60 -9.68
N GLY A 959 -30.29 34.86 -9.34
CA GLY A 959 -29.99 35.29 -7.98
C GLY A 959 -28.58 34.94 -7.53
N VAL A 960 -28.40 34.87 -6.21
CA VAL A 960 -27.10 34.57 -5.58
C VAL A 960 -26.88 33.05 -5.59
N SER A 961 -25.92 32.57 -6.38
CA SER A 961 -25.61 31.14 -6.49
C SER A 961 -24.74 30.62 -5.35
N PHE A 962 -23.82 31.45 -4.84
CA PHE A 962 -22.98 31.14 -3.67
C PHE A 962 -22.39 32.43 -3.07
N LYS A 963 -21.65 32.32 -1.96
CA LYS A 963 -20.88 33.43 -1.38
C LYS A 963 -19.38 33.13 -1.51
N ALA A 964 -18.63 34.11 -2.01
CA ALA A 964 -17.18 34.11 -2.05
C ALA A 964 -16.59 34.92 -0.88
N ALA A 965 -15.27 34.92 -0.72
CA ALA A 965 -14.58 35.84 0.17
C ALA A 965 -14.40 37.22 -0.51
N GLU A 966 -14.46 38.28 0.29
CA GLU A 966 -13.96 39.59 -0.11
C GLU A 966 -12.42 39.59 -0.18
N LYS A 967 -11.83 40.54 -0.92
CA LYS A 967 -10.38 40.71 -1.00
C LYS A 967 -9.83 41.23 0.34
N ASP A 968 -9.44 40.32 1.22
CA ASP A 968 -8.62 40.62 2.38
C ASP A 968 -7.14 40.34 2.08
N ALA A 969 -6.38 41.41 1.82
CA ALA A 969 -4.95 41.33 1.52
C ALA A 969 -4.10 40.86 2.71
N SER A 970 -4.63 40.87 3.94
CA SER A 970 -3.94 40.34 5.13
C SER A 970 -4.05 38.82 5.25
N ASN A 971 -4.94 38.16 4.48
CA ASN A 971 -5.21 36.73 4.62
C ASN A 971 -4.52 35.88 3.55
N ALA A 972 -3.32 35.41 3.83
CA ALA A 972 -2.51 34.57 2.92
C ALA A 972 -3.19 33.25 2.45
N ASN A 973 -4.26 32.82 3.14
CA ASN A 973 -5.04 31.63 2.78
C ASN A 973 -6.16 31.92 1.75
N LEU A 974 -6.40 33.18 1.41
CA LEU A 974 -7.27 33.57 0.30
C LEU A 974 -6.48 33.53 -1.00
N LYS A 975 -7.05 32.87 -2.03
CA LYS A 975 -6.53 32.88 -3.40
C LYS A 975 -7.48 33.65 -4.32
N PRO A 976 -6.96 34.47 -5.25
CA PRO A 976 -7.77 35.14 -6.25
C PRO A 976 -8.30 34.14 -7.28
N VAL A 977 -9.49 34.41 -7.79
CA VAL A 977 -9.99 33.80 -9.04
C VAL A 977 -9.94 34.87 -10.12
N TYR A 978 -9.10 34.66 -11.14
CA TYR A 978 -9.01 35.49 -12.33
C TYR A 978 -10.17 35.16 -13.28
N ARG A 979 -10.53 36.12 -14.15
CA ARG A 979 -11.59 35.97 -15.15
C ARG A 979 -11.07 36.48 -16.50
N GLU A 980 -11.11 35.63 -17.51
CA GLU A 980 -10.69 35.95 -18.87
C GLU A 980 -11.87 35.80 -19.82
N TYR A 981 -12.02 36.72 -20.77
CA TYR A 981 -13.06 36.68 -21.81
C TYR A 981 -12.47 36.34 -23.18
N ASN A 982 -13.05 35.38 -23.88
CA ASN A 982 -12.70 35.06 -25.25
C ASN A 982 -13.53 35.90 -26.23
N PRO A 983 -12.95 36.89 -26.93
CA PRO A 983 -13.68 37.71 -27.88
C PRO A 983 -14.13 36.95 -29.15
N ASN A 984 -13.65 35.71 -29.35
CA ASN A 984 -13.91 34.95 -30.58
C ASN A 984 -15.19 34.10 -30.52
N ASP A 985 -15.56 33.59 -29.34
CA ASP A 985 -16.74 32.73 -29.14
C ASP A 985 -17.69 33.24 -28.03
N GLY A 986 -17.30 34.29 -27.29
CA GLY A 986 -18.09 34.88 -26.22
C GLY A 986 -17.99 34.16 -24.86
N ASN A 987 -17.14 33.15 -24.72
CA ASN A 987 -16.97 32.41 -23.47
C ASN A 987 -16.12 33.16 -22.43
N HIS A 988 -16.34 32.85 -21.16
CA HIS A 988 -15.52 33.29 -20.03
C HIS A 988 -14.85 32.11 -19.35
N ASN A 989 -13.58 32.28 -18.98
CA ASN A 989 -12.84 31.36 -18.11
C ASN A 989 -12.73 31.95 -16.70
N TRP A 990 -12.65 31.07 -15.69
CA TRP A 990 -12.37 31.44 -14.31
C TRP A 990 -11.31 30.51 -13.73
N THR A 991 -10.13 31.04 -13.39
CA THR A 991 -9.01 30.23 -12.89
C THR A 991 -8.34 30.82 -11.65
N MET A 992 -7.83 29.95 -10.77
CA MET A 992 -6.87 30.37 -9.72
C MET A 992 -5.42 30.34 -10.20
N SER A 993 -5.14 29.73 -11.35
CA SER A 993 -3.80 29.61 -11.90
C SER A 993 -3.41 30.92 -12.59
N ARG A 994 -2.50 31.68 -11.98
CA ARG A 994 -1.90 32.85 -12.63
C ARG A 994 -1.20 32.47 -13.94
N ALA A 995 -0.56 31.29 -14.01
CA ALA A 995 0.09 30.83 -15.23
C ALA A 995 -0.91 30.52 -16.38
N GLU A 996 -2.11 30.04 -16.06
CA GLU A 996 -3.18 29.81 -17.05
C GLU A 996 -3.76 31.15 -17.54
N HIS A 997 -4.05 32.06 -16.63
CA HIS A 997 -4.44 33.45 -16.94
C HIS A 997 -3.39 34.16 -17.82
N ASP A 998 -2.11 34.14 -17.42
CA ASP A 998 -0.98 34.75 -18.16
C ASP A 998 -0.70 34.06 -19.52
N HIS A 999 -1.26 32.86 -19.74
CA HIS A 999 -1.26 32.16 -21.03
C HIS A 999 -2.47 32.56 -21.88
N LEU A 1000 -3.70 32.48 -21.34
CA LEU A 1000 -4.94 32.82 -22.04
C LEU A 1000 -4.92 34.27 -22.55
N VAL A 1001 -4.50 35.21 -21.72
CA VAL A 1001 -4.36 36.63 -22.11
C VAL A 1001 -3.34 36.80 -23.24
N ARG A 1002 -2.26 36.01 -23.24
CA ARG A 1002 -1.21 36.05 -24.26
C ARG A 1002 -1.66 35.44 -25.60
N VAL A 1003 -2.56 34.46 -25.58
CA VAL A 1003 -3.16 33.87 -26.79
C VAL A 1003 -4.43 34.61 -27.25
N GLY A 1004 -4.67 35.83 -26.75
CA GLY A 1004 -5.65 36.77 -27.29
C GLY A 1004 -6.98 36.88 -26.52
N TRP A 1005 -7.11 36.22 -25.36
CA TRP A 1005 -8.24 36.47 -24.46
C TRP A 1005 -8.07 37.83 -23.78
N ARG A 1006 -9.18 38.50 -23.45
CA ARG A 1006 -9.17 39.77 -22.73
C ARG A 1006 -9.18 39.50 -21.23
N ASP A 1007 -8.19 40.04 -20.51
CA ASP A 1007 -8.29 40.21 -19.07
C ASP A 1007 -9.42 41.19 -18.76
N GLU A 1008 -10.37 40.80 -17.91
CA GLU A 1008 -11.46 41.66 -17.46
C GLU A 1008 -11.18 42.36 -16.12
N ALA A 1009 -9.94 42.22 -15.62
CA ALA A 1009 -9.26 43.01 -14.59
C ALA A 1009 -9.89 43.09 -13.19
N SER A 1010 -9.07 42.71 -12.19
CA SER A 1010 -9.37 42.57 -10.76
C SER A 1010 -10.13 41.30 -10.37
N PRO A 1011 -9.59 40.47 -9.45
CA PRO A 1011 -10.29 39.30 -8.93
C PRO A 1011 -11.49 39.75 -8.09
N GLY A 1012 -12.68 39.78 -8.70
CA GLY A 1012 -13.95 40.05 -8.02
C GLY A 1012 -14.39 38.92 -7.08
N MET A 1013 -13.60 37.85 -6.98
CA MET A 1013 -13.89 36.63 -6.22
C MET A 1013 -12.60 36.08 -5.60
N TRP A 1014 -12.63 35.79 -4.29
CA TRP A 1014 -11.53 35.15 -3.56
C TRP A 1014 -12.07 33.91 -2.84
N ILE A 1015 -11.24 32.86 -2.70
CA ILE A 1015 -11.64 31.63 -1.99
C ILE A 1015 -10.60 31.17 -0.98
N ARG A 1016 -11.05 30.56 0.12
CA ARG A 1016 -10.22 30.11 1.25
C ARG A 1016 -9.94 28.61 1.17
N LEU A 1017 -8.67 28.23 1.06
CA LEU A 1017 -8.26 26.81 1.11
C LEU A 1017 -8.34 26.28 2.55
N ARG A 1018 -8.86 25.04 2.72
CA ARG A 1018 -8.79 24.28 3.98
C ARG A 1018 -7.81 23.11 3.82
N ARG A 1019 -7.00 22.86 4.86
CA ARG A 1019 -5.97 21.81 4.88
C ARG A 1019 -6.57 20.39 4.95
N ARG A 1020 -7.10 19.87 3.83
CA ARG A 1020 -7.34 18.44 3.52
C ARG A 1020 -7.87 18.22 2.09
N MET A 1021 -7.32 18.93 1.11
CA MET A 1021 -7.58 18.67 -0.32
C MET A 1021 -6.27 18.69 -1.10
N CYS A 1022 -6.00 17.62 -1.87
CA CYS A 1022 -4.88 17.55 -2.78
C CYS A 1022 -5.06 18.52 -3.95
N ILE A 1023 -3.94 19.06 -4.46
CA ILE A 1023 -3.92 20.07 -5.53
C ILE A 1023 -4.53 19.53 -6.85
N ALA A 1024 -4.58 18.22 -7.06
CA ALA A 1024 -5.23 17.60 -8.22
C ALA A 1024 -6.76 17.61 -8.21
N CYS A 1025 -7.42 17.95 -7.09
CA CYS A 1025 -8.89 17.85 -6.94
C CYS A 1025 -9.66 19.19 -7.09
N ILE A 1026 -9.00 20.27 -7.53
CA ILE A 1026 -9.62 21.60 -7.68
C ILE A 1026 -9.37 22.20 -9.07
N THR A 1027 -9.87 21.52 -10.10
CA THR A 1027 -10.10 22.13 -11.43
C THR A 1027 -11.53 21.97 -11.95
N ARG A 1028 -12.42 21.18 -11.31
CA ARG A 1028 -13.86 21.09 -11.70
C ARG A 1028 -14.91 21.01 -10.57
N THR A 1029 -14.55 20.75 -9.31
CA THR A 1029 -15.49 20.20 -8.31
C THR A 1029 -16.20 21.21 -7.37
N VAL A 1030 -16.48 22.44 -7.81
CA VAL A 1030 -17.16 23.46 -6.95
C VAL A 1030 -18.55 23.90 -7.46
N VAL A 1031 -18.98 23.49 -8.66
CA VAL A 1031 -20.23 24.03 -9.28
C VAL A 1031 -21.41 23.04 -9.37
N SER A 1032 -21.21 21.71 -9.30
CA SER A 1032 -22.29 20.74 -9.64
C SER A 1032 -23.11 20.15 -8.48
N THR A 1033 -22.67 20.23 -7.21
CA THR A 1033 -23.23 19.38 -6.14
C THR A 1033 -24.38 20.03 -5.33
N CYS A 1034 -25.47 20.44 -5.97
CA CYS A 1034 -26.73 20.74 -5.28
C CYS A 1034 -28.00 20.65 -6.15
N ILE A 1035 -28.21 19.55 -6.87
CA ILE A 1035 -29.52 19.23 -7.47
C ILE A 1035 -29.89 17.76 -7.20
N ARG A 1036 -30.91 17.52 -6.37
CA ARG A 1036 -31.63 16.23 -6.32
C ARG A 1036 -33.14 16.47 -6.39
N ARG A 1037 -33.77 15.78 -7.37
CA ARG A 1037 -35.22 15.48 -7.52
C ARG A 1037 -36.19 16.66 -7.74
N ARG A 1038 -36.75 16.75 -8.95
CA ARG A 1038 -38.02 16.08 -9.33
C ARG A 1038 -38.24 16.08 -10.86
N ARG A 1039 -38.95 15.06 -11.36
CA ARG A 1039 -39.33 14.85 -12.78
C ARG A 1039 -40.50 15.75 -13.22
N LEU A 1040 -40.60 15.94 -14.54
CA LEU A 1040 -41.76 16.02 -15.46
C LEU A 1040 -41.41 17.04 -16.59
N SER A 1041 -41.87 16.95 -17.85
CA SER A 1041 -42.48 15.90 -18.68
C SER A 1041 -42.66 16.48 -20.09
N MET A 1042 -42.51 15.67 -21.17
CA MET A 1042 -43.06 15.94 -22.53
C MET A 1042 -42.55 17.22 -23.27
N ARG A 1043 -42.68 17.36 -24.61
CA ARG A 1043 -42.66 16.47 -25.79
C ARG A 1043 -42.49 17.37 -27.03
N THR A 1044 -41.86 16.87 -28.11
CA THR A 1044 -42.07 17.26 -29.54
C THR A 1044 -42.34 18.72 -29.93
N SER A 1045 -41.57 19.25 -30.90
CA SER A 1045 -42.04 19.34 -32.32
C SER A 1045 -41.00 19.95 -33.26
N VAL A 1046 -41.04 19.49 -34.52
CA VAL A 1046 -40.25 19.97 -35.67
C VAL A 1046 -40.80 21.29 -36.20
N VAL A 1047 -39.91 22.24 -36.58
CA VAL A 1047 -40.20 23.26 -37.61
C VAL A 1047 -39.00 23.38 -38.56
N ARG A 1048 -39.29 23.67 -39.84
CA ARG A 1048 -38.44 23.47 -41.02
C ARG A 1048 -38.36 24.77 -41.84
N ALA A 1049 -37.15 25.27 -42.12
CA ALA A 1049 -36.77 26.16 -43.24
C ALA A 1049 -35.33 26.67 -43.01
N GLY A 1050 -34.48 26.95 -44.00
CA GLY A 1050 -34.61 26.74 -45.45
C GLY A 1050 -33.78 27.75 -46.26
N THR A 1051 -33.05 27.27 -47.28
CA THR A 1051 -32.26 28.06 -48.27
C THR A 1051 -30.96 28.71 -47.72
N ARG A 1052 -29.91 28.98 -48.51
CA ARG A 1052 -29.78 28.98 -49.99
C ARG A 1052 -28.35 28.59 -50.46
N LYS A 1053 -28.25 28.21 -51.74
CA LYS A 1053 -27.05 27.85 -52.52
C LYS A 1053 -25.91 28.89 -52.45
N GLU A 1054 -24.66 28.43 -52.65
CA GLU A 1054 -23.94 28.67 -53.91
C GLU A 1054 -22.74 27.71 -54.14
N SER A 1055 -22.33 27.56 -55.41
CA SER A 1055 -21.17 26.79 -55.87
C SER A 1055 -20.60 27.46 -57.12
N PRO A 1056 -19.27 27.53 -57.26
CA PRO A 1056 -18.59 26.82 -58.36
C PRO A 1056 -17.24 26.21 -57.88
N GLY A 1057 -16.48 25.40 -58.63
CA GLY A 1057 -16.70 24.81 -59.94
C GLY A 1057 -15.45 24.06 -60.44
N ARG A 1058 -15.62 22.78 -60.81
CA ARG A 1058 -15.06 22.08 -61.99
C ARG A 1058 -13.59 22.29 -62.41
N ALA A 1059 -12.81 21.20 -62.36
CA ALA A 1059 -11.73 20.91 -63.30
C ALA A 1059 -11.75 19.41 -63.67
N LEU A 1060 -11.44 19.09 -64.93
CA LEU A 1060 -11.32 17.74 -65.51
C LEU A 1060 -9.83 17.41 -65.72
N THR A 1061 -9.46 16.13 -65.72
CA THR A 1061 -8.70 15.47 -66.82
C THR A 1061 -8.74 13.96 -66.68
N ASP A 1062 -8.75 13.27 -67.83
CA ASP A 1062 -8.69 11.82 -67.98
C ASP A 1062 -7.35 11.19 -67.53
N ASN A 1063 -7.37 9.87 -67.32
CA ASN A 1063 -6.49 8.98 -68.08
C ASN A 1063 -7.00 7.53 -68.11
N THR A 1064 -6.96 6.92 -69.29
CA THR A 1064 -7.40 5.55 -69.62
C THR A 1064 -6.22 4.64 -69.94
N ALA A 1065 -6.25 3.39 -69.47
CA ALA A 1065 -5.59 2.18 -70.00
C ALA A 1065 -5.58 1.09 -68.89
N ASP A 1066 -5.70 -0.22 -69.14
CA ASP A 1066 -6.06 -0.96 -70.34
C ASP A 1066 -6.65 -2.33 -69.91
N ALA A 1067 -7.34 -3.04 -70.80
CA ALA A 1067 -8.02 -4.30 -70.47
C ALA A 1067 -7.59 -5.50 -71.35
N ALA A 1068 -7.29 -6.63 -70.72
CA ALA A 1068 -7.27 -8.00 -71.27
C ALA A 1068 -7.21 -9.02 -70.10
N GLY A 1069 -7.83 -10.20 -70.13
CA GLY A 1069 -8.74 -10.80 -71.11
C GLY A 1069 -9.45 -12.06 -70.56
N VAL A 1070 -10.56 -12.44 -71.21
CA VAL A 1070 -11.51 -13.55 -70.91
C VAL A 1070 -11.06 -14.86 -71.59
N PRO A 1071 -11.28 -16.09 -71.05
CA PRO A 1071 -12.48 -16.96 -71.23
C PRO A 1071 -13.02 -17.61 -69.92
N VAL A 1072 -14.30 -17.99 -69.70
CA VAL A 1072 -15.31 -18.79 -70.48
C VAL A 1072 -14.97 -20.30 -70.49
N ASP A 1073 -15.88 -21.27 -70.26
CA ASP A 1073 -17.36 -21.33 -70.02
C ASP A 1073 -17.70 -21.58 -68.50
N GLU A 1074 -18.89 -21.99 -67.98
CA GLU A 1074 -20.26 -22.31 -68.50
C GLU A 1074 -21.34 -21.93 -67.45
#